data_AF-A0A7C2JSU2-F1
#
_entry.id   AF-A0A7C2JSU2-F1
#
_cell.length_a   1.000
_cell.length_b   1.000
_cell.length_c   1.000
_cell.angle_alpha   90.00
_cell.angle_beta   90.00
_cell.angle_gamma   90.00
#
_symmetry.space_group_name_H-M   'P 1'
#
loop_
_entity.id
_entity.type
_entity.pdbx_description
1 polymer ?
#
loop_
_entity_poly.entity_id
_entity_poly.type
_entity_poly.pdbx_seq_one_letter_code
_entity_poly.pdbx_strand_id
1 'polypeptide(L)'
;MAEPAATELARRATERLRLPPHSVEAEQSLLGGLMLDQRAWDQIADVVTADDLYRADHRLIFSAVAALVERNQPPDAVTVSEHLQRLGQLEAAGGLPYLARLVEDTPSAANIRAYARIVRDHAMLRQLIEIGGDIAASAHSTEGLSAADIVDRAEQRVFEIAERGQRRGSGFQSLKQILPKTIDRLDFLSHSTSEITGVSTGFVEMDRMTAGLQRGELIVIAGRPSMGKSTLAINIAENAALGHKIPAAIFSLEMSAEQLAFRMLSSIGRIAAGRLRNGKLLEEDWPRVDSAVTMMSDAPIFIDDSGALTPTEVRARARRLKREHGLGLIVVDYLQLMQVPGTVENRATEISEISRSLKALAKELDVPVIALSQLNRSVEQRHDKRPVMSDLRECVTGDTLVCLTDGRRVPIRDLVGSTPEVWAVNERRQITRALADKVWCVGRRPVSLIKLASGRSIRATAEHRLLAGEGWMTVSELKVGDRLALSRRVPEPPQPQHWPEHWLVLLGHLVGDGSYIKHQPLRYTTASEENSTAVREAAEKFGSRVTRHVGRGAWHQLVISGNGDRWTPAGVGAWLKELGIFGQRSHEKRLPSAVFTLADEQIALLLRHLWATDGSVTLRKPKAKGAPRVYFSTVSPVLAHDVAALLLRLGVVARIRTVHSGTGRPTYTVDVSGSDSQKRFADVVGGFGPRARAVQQLREYLPRIVHNTNVDTLPEQVMQRVCALMREQGIARTPMAARRGYKNINIDHAPSRKLIAEYAAILKDRDLQQACESDLFWDRVVAIEEAGEDDVYDLTVPAEGSWLADGIVSHNSGAIEQDADLIMFIYREEVYERDTPRKGIADIIIAKQRNGPVGDFRLTFLGEFTKFENLVAEAYGEGVF
;
A
#
# COMPACT_ATOMS: atom_id res chain seq x y z
N MET A 1 -29.53 -11.57 -67.05
CA MET A 1 -29.17 -11.08 -65.69
C MET A 1 -28.60 -12.23 -64.89
N ALA A 2 -27.27 -12.37 -64.84
CA ALA A 2 -26.58 -13.28 -63.92
C ALA A 2 -25.07 -12.94 -63.90
N GLU A 3 -24.70 -11.81 -63.30
CA GLU A 3 -23.28 -11.49 -63.06
C GLU A 3 -23.04 -10.53 -61.86
N PRO A 4 -23.43 -10.90 -60.61
CA PRO A 4 -22.74 -10.32 -59.44
C PRO A 4 -22.18 -11.37 -58.46
N ALA A 5 -22.49 -12.66 -58.61
CA ALA A 5 -22.10 -13.68 -57.61
C ALA A 5 -20.63 -14.11 -57.71
N ALA A 6 -20.02 -14.06 -58.90
CA ALA A 6 -18.63 -14.50 -59.11
C ALA A 6 -17.60 -13.53 -58.50
N THR A 7 -17.89 -12.22 -58.51
CA THR A 7 -16.98 -11.17 -58.01
C THR A 7 -16.90 -11.16 -56.47
N GLU A 8 -18.00 -11.46 -55.78
CA GLU A 8 -18.06 -11.54 -54.31
C GLU A 8 -17.32 -12.78 -53.77
N LEU A 9 -17.43 -13.92 -54.46
CA LEU A 9 -16.69 -15.14 -54.15
C LEU A 9 -15.19 -14.99 -54.39
N ALA A 10 -14.79 -14.28 -55.46
CA ALA A 10 -13.39 -13.95 -55.71
C ALA A 10 -12.82 -13.00 -54.63
N ARG A 11 -13.61 -12.01 -54.18
CA ARG A 11 -13.20 -11.09 -53.11
C ARG A 11 -13.02 -11.80 -51.77
N ARG A 12 -13.95 -12.69 -51.40
CA ARG A 12 -13.89 -13.51 -50.17
C ARG A 12 -12.78 -14.57 -50.23
N ALA A 13 -12.46 -15.11 -51.40
CA ALA A 13 -11.32 -16.00 -51.60
C ALA A 13 -9.98 -15.25 -51.45
N THR A 14 -9.92 -13.99 -51.86
CA THR A 14 -8.73 -13.13 -51.73
C THR A 14 -8.53 -12.64 -50.28
N GLU A 15 -9.61 -12.38 -49.53
CA GLU A 15 -9.56 -12.01 -48.10
C GLU A 15 -9.01 -13.15 -47.22
N ARG A 16 -9.22 -14.42 -47.58
CA ARG A 16 -8.66 -15.59 -46.87
C ARG A 16 -7.17 -15.87 -47.14
N LEU A 17 -6.54 -15.15 -48.09
CA LEU A 17 -5.14 -15.35 -48.50
C LEU A 17 -4.20 -14.21 -48.08
N ARG A 18 -4.65 -13.25 -47.26
CA ARG A 18 -3.78 -12.17 -46.75
C ARG A 18 -2.84 -12.71 -45.67
N LEU A 19 -1.62 -13.06 -46.09
CA LEU A 19 -0.53 -13.33 -45.17
C LEU A 19 -0.30 -12.11 -44.26
N PRO A 20 -0.07 -12.31 -42.95
CA PRO A 20 0.27 -11.21 -42.05
C PRO A 20 1.52 -10.46 -42.55
N PRO A 21 1.62 -9.13 -42.40
CA PRO A 21 2.77 -8.35 -42.84
C PRO A 21 4.09 -8.87 -42.26
N HIS A 22 5.07 -9.15 -43.12
CA HIS A 22 6.39 -9.65 -42.72
C HIS A 22 7.43 -9.30 -43.80
N SER A 23 8.71 -9.29 -43.43
CA SER A 23 9.82 -9.25 -44.38
C SER A 23 10.89 -10.23 -43.91
N VAL A 24 11.01 -11.35 -44.64
CA VAL A 24 12.00 -12.38 -44.31
C VAL A 24 13.40 -11.87 -44.58
N GLU A 25 13.58 -11.08 -45.63
CA GLU A 25 14.87 -10.52 -46.04
C GLU A 25 15.44 -9.58 -44.97
N ALA A 26 14.59 -8.76 -44.35
CA ALA A 26 14.99 -7.89 -43.25
C ALA A 26 15.35 -8.68 -41.98
N GLU A 27 14.60 -9.76 -41.68
CA GLU A 27 14.94 -10.65 -40.57
C GLU A 27 16.27 -11.39 -40.80
N GLN A 28 16.51 -11.89 -42.00
CA GLN A 28 17.75 -12.57 -42.36
C GLN A 28 18.95 -11.61 -42.26
N SER A 29 18.81 -10.39 -42.80
CA SER A 29 19.84 -9.34 -42.75
C SER A 29 20.10 -8.87 -41.32
N LEU A 30 19.07 -8.84 -40.46
CA LEU A 30 19.21 -8.52 -39.04
C LEU A 30 20.00 -9.62 -38.31
N LEU A 31 19.62 -10.88 -38.47
CA LEU A 31 20.26 -12.01 -37.78
C LEU A 31 21.70 -12.22 -38.23
N GLY A 32 21.96 -12.18 -39.53
CA GLY A 32 23.33 -12.26 -40.04
C GLY A 32 24.16 -11.04 -39.64
N GLY A 33 23.57 -9.85 -39.58
CA GLY A 33 24.23 -8.64 -39.07
C GLY A 33 24.67 -8.78 -37.61
N LEU A 34 23.83 -9.38 -36.76
CA LEU A 34 24.15 -9.67 -35.36
C LEU A 34 25.27 -10.71 -35.20
N MET A 35 25.39 -11.65 -36.14
CA MET A 35 26.46 -12.67 -36.14
C MET A 35 27.76 -12.18 -36.81
N LEU A 36 27.72 -11.04 -37.51
CA LEU A 36 28.88 -10.40 -38.17
C LEU A 36 29.57 -9.36 -37.28
N ASP A 37 28.80 -8.60 -36.49
CA ASP A 37 29.34 -7.54 -35.62
C ASP A 37 28.68 -7.58 -34.24
N GLN A 38 29.49 -7.86 -33.22
CA GLN A 38 29.07 -7.90 -31.82
C GLN A 38 28.48 -6.56 -31.33
N ARG A 39 28.97 -5.42 -31.85
CA ARG A 39 28.50 -4.07 -31.45
C ARG A 39 27.14 -3.73 -32.04
N ALA A 40 26.66 -4.55 -32.97
CA ALA A 40 25.38 -4.34 -33.62
C ALA A 40 24.20 -4.62 -32.66
N TRP A 41 24.41 -5.48 -31.64
CA TRP A 41 23.41 -5.77 -30.61
C TRP A 41 23.01 -4.51 -29.83
N ASP A 42 23.97 -3.72 -29.38
CA ASP A 42 23.74 -2.50 -28.59
C ASP A 42 22.89 -1.45 -29.33
N GLN A 43 22.88 -1.50 -30.67
CA GLN A 43 22.15 -0.56 -31.52
C GLN A 43 20.68 -0.95 -31.75
N ILE A 44 20.32 -2.21 -31.46
CA ILE A 44 19.00 -2.76 -31.77
C ILE A 44 18.28 -3.37 -30.56
N ALA A 45 18.96 -3.53 -29.42
CA ALA A 45 18.40 -4.10 -28.19
C ALA A 45 17.19 -3.30 -27.67
N ASP A 46 17.13 -1.99 -27.96
CA ASP A 46 16.00 -1.10 -27.65
C ASP A 46 14.94 -1.04 -28.77
N VAL A 47 15.16 -1.70 -29.91
CA VAL A 47 14.28 -1.62 -31.08
C VAL A 47 13.47 -2.90 -31.29
N VAL A 48 14.11 -4.08 -31.24
CA VAL A 48 13.51 -5.37 -31.63
C VAL A 48 13.71 -6.44 -30.54
N THR A 49 12.73 -7.32 -30.40
CA THR A 49 12.74 -8.51 -29.52
C THR A 49 12.48 -9.78 -30.32
N ALA A 50 12.75 -10.96 -29.72
CA ALA A 50 12.54 -12.24 -30.40
C ALA A 50 11.10 -12.41 -30.94
N ASP A 51 10.08 -11.92 -30.22
CA ASP A 51 8.68 -12.03 -30.63
C ASP A 51 8.31 -11.15 -31.82
N ASP A 52 9.15 -10.15 -32.14
CA ASP A 52 8.94 -9.29 -33.31
C ASP A 52 9.30 -10.01 -34.63
N LEU A 53 10.02 -11.13 -34.59
CA LEU A 53 10.33 -11.91 -35.80
C LEU A 53 9.15 -12.80 -36.18
N TYR A 54 8.84 -12.86 -37.48
CA TYR A 54 7.73 -13.62 -38.01
C TYR A 54 8.02 -15.12 -37.99
N ARG A 55 9.22 -15.53 -38.40
CA ARG A 55 9.55 -16.96 -38.50
C ARG A 55 10.03 -17.53 -37.17
N ALA A 56 9.54 -18.73 -36.84
CA ALA A 56 9.84 -19.39 -35.57
C ALA A 56 11.33 -19.75 -35.41
N ASP A 57 11.97 -20.20 -36.48
CA ASP A 57 13.42 -20.46 -36.54
C ASP A 57 14.22 -19.19 -36.23
N HIS A 58 13.83 -18.06 -36.80
CA HIS A 58 14.46 -16.76 -36.54
C HIS A 58 14.33 -16.30 -35.09
N ARG A 59 13.21 -16.58 -34.41
CA ARG A 59 13.05 -16.28 -32.97
C ARG A 59 14.04 -17.07 -32.12
N LEU A 60 14.26 -18.34 -32.45
CA LEU A 60 15.22 -19.20 -31.76
C LEU A 60 16.64 -18.68 -31.93
N ILE A 61 17.02 -18.29 -33.16
CA ILE A 61 18.33 -17.72 -33.46
C ILE A 61 18.54 -16.40 -32.70
N PHE A 62 17.56 -15.48 -32.74
CA PHE A 62 17.63 -14.21 -32.02
C PHE A 62 17.78 -14.40 -30.51
N SER A 63 17.03 -15.35 -29.94
CA SER A 63 17.10 -15.67 -28.50
C SER A 63 18.44 -16.27 -28.11
N ALA A 64 19.03 -17.12 -28.96
CA ALA A 64 20.36 -17.67 -28.74
C ALA A 64 21.44 -16.60 -28.80
N VAL A 65 21.35 -15.66 -29.76
CA VAL A 65 22.24 -14.48 -29.84
C VAL A 65 22.13 -13.64 -28.56
N ALA A 66 20.91 -13.33 -28.11
CA ALA A 66 20.68 -12.56 -26.89
C ALA A 66 21.33 -13.23 -25.65
N ALA A 67 21.12 -14.55 -25.50
CA ALA A 67 21.65 -15.31 -24.38
C ALA A 67 23.18 -15.42 -24.37
N LEU A 68 23.82 -15.42 -25.54
CA LEU A 68 25.28 -15.37 -25.65
C LEU A 68 25.82 -14.00 -25.27
N VAL A 69 25.18 -12.92 -25.73
CA VAL A 69 25.57 -11.54 -25.39
C VAL A 69 25.43 -11.28 -23.90
N GLU A 70 24.34 -11.72 -23.25
CA GLU A 70 24.16 -11.61 -21.79
C GLU A 70 25.28 -12.31 -20.99
N ARG A 71 25.87 -13.36 -21.56
CA ARG A 71 27.00 -14.10 -20.97
C ARG A 71 28.35 -13.51 -21.36
N ASN A 72 28.37 -12.34 -21.99
CA ASN A 72 29.55 -11.69 -22.56
C ASN A 72 30.31 -12.58 -23.56
N GLN A 73 29.61 -13.45 -24.30
CA GLN A 73 30.17 -14.27 -25.36
C GLN A 73 29.83 -13.65 -26.72
N PRO A 74 30.80 -13.49 -27.64
CA PRO A 74 30.53 -12.92 -28.96
C PRO A 74 29.65 -13.88 -29.77
N PRO A 75 28.50 -13.43 -30.28
CA PRO A 75 27.64 -14.25 -31.12
C PRO A 75 28.18 -14.28 -32.55
N ASP A 76 28.51 -15.47 -33.03
CA ASP A 76 28.84 -15.78 -34.42
C ASP A 76 28.12 -17.09 -34.83
N ALA A 77 28.17 -17.45 -36.12
CA ALA A 77 27.46 -18.64 -36.61
C ALA A 77 27.85 -19.94 -35.88
N VAL A 78 29.09 -20.05 -35.39
CA VAL A 78 29.60 -21.26 -34.71
C VAL A 78 29.12 -21.31 -33.27
N THR A 79 29.29 -20.22 -32.52
CA THR A 79 28.90 -20.09 -31.12
C THR A 79 27.38 -20.15 -30.94
N VAL A 80 26.62 -19.53 -31.86
CA VAL A 80 25.16 -19.65 -31.91
C VAL A 80 24.75 -21.10 -32.21
N SER A 81 25.42 -21.77 -33.14
CA SER A 81 25.15 -23.17 -33.44
C SER A 81 25.41 -24.09 -32.25
N GLU A 82 26.51 -23.91 -31.52
CA GLU A 82 26.83 -24.71 -30.33
C GLU A 82 25.82 -24.48 -29.21
N HIS A 83 25.42 -23.21 -29.01
CA HIS A 83 24.39 -22.85 -28.03
C HIS A 83 23.05 -23.53 -28.34
N LEU A 84 22.61 -23.46 -29.60
CA LEU A 84 21.37 -24.10 -30.06
C LEU A 84 21.46 -25.63 -29.99
N GLN A 85 22.64 -26.22 -30.25
CA GLN A 85 22.85 -27.66 -30.15
C GLN A 85 22.73 -28.14 -28.70
N ARG A 86 23.29 -27.40 -27.74
CA ARG A 86 23.18 -27.69 -26.31
C ARG A 86 21.74 -27.69 -25.82
N LEU A 87 20.89 -26.86 -26.40
CA LEU A 87 19.46 -26.77 -26.10
C LEU A 87 18.61 -27.78 -26.91
N GLY A 88 19.21 -28.56 -27.81
CA GLY A 88 18.49 -29.48 -28.70
C GLY A 88 17.62 -28.78 -29.75
N GLN A 89 17.93 -27.52 -30.09
CA GLN A 89 17.14 -26.66 -30.97
C GLN A 89 17.81 -26.35 -32.32
N LEU A 90 19.04 -26.84 -32.56
CA LEU A 90 19.82 -26.53 -33.76
C LEU A 90 19.10 -26.90 -35.06
N GLU A 91 18.50 -28.10 -35.13
CA GLU A 91 17.75 -28.55 -36.31
C GLU A 91 16.49 -27.69 -36.55
N ALA A 92 15.81 -27.29 -35.47
CA ALA A 92 14.63 -26.42 -35.55
C ALA A 92 14.97 -24.99 -36.00
N ALA A 93 16.22 -24.56 -35.80
CA ALA A 93 16.76 -23.28 -36.28
C ALA A 93 17.35 -23.36 -37.69
N GLY A 94 17.25 -24.50 -38.39
CA GLY A 94 17.77 -24.69 -39.75
C GLY A 94 19.20 -25.23 -39.85
N GLY A 95 19.83 -25.54 -38.72
CA GLY A 95 21.19 -26.08 -38.66
C GLY A 95 22.29 -25.07 -38.97
N LEU A 96 23.55 -25.49 -38.78
CA LEU A 96 24.72 -24.67 -39.09
C LEU A 96 24.75 -24.17 -40.56
N PRO A 97 24.36 -24.95 -41.58
CA PRO A 97 24.32 -24.47 -42.96
C PRO A 97 23.40 -23.26 -43.16
N TYR A 98 22.29 -23.17 -42.42
CA TYR A 98 21.40 -22.02 -42.49
C TYR A 98 22.00 -20.79 -41.79
N LEU A 99 22.61 -20.96 -40.61
CA LEU A 99 23.30 -19.87 -39.92
C LEU A 99 24.44 -19.29 -40.76
N ALA A 100 25.24 -20.14 -41.42
CA ALA A 100 26.29 -19.71 -42.34
C ALA A 100 25.72 -18.89 -43.50
N ARG A 101 24.61 -19.34 -44.10
CA ARG A 101 23.93 -18.61 -45.17
C ARG A 101 23.41 -17.24 -44.72
N LEU A 102 22.85 -17.12 -43.50
CA LEU A 102 22.40 -15.83 -42.97
C LEU A 102 23.55 -14.81 -42.91
N VAL A 103 24.74 -15.27 -42.53
CA VAL A 103 25.95 -14.44 -42.48
C VAL A 103 26.41 -14.06 -43.90
N GLU A 104 26.43 -15.01 -44.83
CA GLU A 104 26.84 -14.78 -46.23
C GLU A 104 25.89 -13.84 -46.99
N ASP A 105 24.58 -13.99 -46.80
CA ASP A 105 23.55 -13.23 -47.52
C ASP A 105 23.33 -11.83 -46.93
N THR A 106 23.95 -11.50 -45.78
CA THR A 106 23.79 -10.19 -45.14
C THR A 106 24.64 -9.12 -45.84
N PRO A 107 24.03 -8.07 -46.43
CA PRO A 107 24.77 -7.08 -47.20
C PRO A 107 25.77 -6.25 -46.38
N SER A 108 25.39 -5.85 -45.16
CA SER A 108 26.24 -5.11 -44.21
C SER A 108 25.59 -4.99 -42.83
N ALA A 109 26.40 -5.11 -41.77
CA ALA A 109 25.99 -4.79 -40.40
C ALA A 109 25.75 -3.28 -40.18
N ALA A 110 26.24 -2.40 -41.07
CA ALA A 110 26.10 -0.95 -40.91
C ALA A 110 24.63 -0.46 -40.95
N ASN A 111 23.75 -1.19 -41.64
CA ASN A 111 22.33 -0.85 -41.77
C ASN A 111 21.42 -1.62 -40.81
N ILE A 112 21.98 -2.28 -39.80
CA ILE A 112 21.23 -3.18 -38.92
C ILE A 112 20.02 -2.51 -38.26
N ARG A 113 20.14 -1.22 -37.91
CA ARG A 113 19.04 -0.46 -37.31
C ARG A 113 17.89 -0.21 -38.28
N ALA A 114 18.17 -0.08 -39.58
CA ALA A 114 17.14 0.05 -40.60
C ALA A 114 16.39 -1.27 -40.77
N TYR A 115 17.09 -2.40 -40.83
CA TYR A 115 16.46 -3.74 -40.88
C TYR A 115 15.63 -4.01 -39.62
N ALA A 116 16.16 -3.67 -38.44
CA ALA A 116 15.44 -3.78 -37.17
C ALA A 116 14.13 -2.98 -37.17
N ARG A 117 14.14 -1.74 -37.69
CA ARG A 117 12.90 -0.94 -37.85
C ARG A 117 11.91 -1.60 -38.78
N ILE A 118 12.36 -2.14 -39.92
CA ILE A 118 11.48 -2.84 -40.87
C ILE A 118 10.82 -4.05 -40.18
N VAL A 119 11.58 -4.86 -39.44
CA VAL A 119 11.03 -6.00 -38.69
C VAL A 119 10.02 -5.52 -37.65
N ARG A 120 10.34 -4.45 -36.91
CA ARG A 120 9.47 -3.87 -35.89
C ARG A 120 8.16 -3.31 -36.46
N ASP A 121 8.22 -2.59 -37.57
CA ASP A 121 7.05 -2.01 -38.23
C ASP A 121 6.09 -3.12 -38.69
N HIS A 122 6.63 -4.19 -39.29
CA HIS A 122 5.83 -5.35 -39.67
C HIS A 122 5.26 -6.09 -38.45
N ALA A 123 6.02 -6.23 -37.36
CA ALA A 123 5.52 -6.81 -36.12
C ALA A 123 4.35 -6.01 -35.52
N MET A 124 4.45 -4.68 -35.53
CA MET A 124 3.38 -3.79 -35.09
C MET A 124 2.13 -3.94 -35.96
N LEU A 125 2.28 -4.03 -37.28
CA LEU A 125 1.16 -4.29 -38.19
C LEU A 125 0.50 -5.66 -37.93
N ARG A 126 1.28 -6.70 -37.63
CA ARG A 126 0.73 -8.02 -37.26
C ARG A 126 -0.05 -7.97 -35.96
N GLN A 127 0.49 -7.31 -34.93
CA GLN A 127 -0.18 -7.13 -33.64
C GLN A 127 -1.49 -6.33 -33.81
N LEU A 128 -1.50 -5.31 -34.66
CA LEU A 128 -2.71 -4.56 -34.98
C LEU A 128 -3.77 -5.41 -35.69
N ILE A 129 -3.36 -6.31 -36.60
CA ILE A 129 -4.27 -7.26 -37.25
C ILE A 129 -4.85 -8.26 -36.25
N GLU A 130 -4.03 -8.78 -35.34
CA GLU A 130 -4.46 -9.71 -34.28
C GLU A 130 -5.46 -9.04 -33.34
N ILE A 131 -5.14 -7.83 -32.85
CA ILE A 131 -6.06 -7.05 -32.01
C ILE A 131 -7.34 -6.71 -32.78
N GLY A 132 -7.25 -6.32 -34.05
CA GLY A 132 -8.42 -6.06 -34.89
C GLY A 132 -9.33 -7.29 -35.02
N GLY A 133 -8.72 -8.48 -35.16
CA GLY A 133 -9.44 -9.76 -35.16
C GLY A 133 -10.13 -10.05 -33.83
N ASP A 134 -9.44 -9.83 -32.72
CA ASP A 134 -9.99 -10.07 -31.38
C ASP A 134 -11.08 -9.06 -30.99
N ILE A 135 -10.95 -7.79 -31.39
CA ILE A 135 -11.99 -6.77 -31.22
C ILE A 135 -13.22 -7.17 -32.03
N ALA A 136 -13.05 -7.57 -33.29
CA ALA A 136 -14.15 -8.04 -34.13
C ALA A 136 -14.82 -9.30 -33.54
N ALA A 137 -14.03 -10.25 -33.02
CA ALA A 137 -14.55 -11.45 -32.37
C ALA A 137 -15.34 -11.11 -31.10
N SER A 138 -14.84 -10.19 -30.28
CA SER A 138 -15.47 -9.73 -29.03
C SER A 138 -16.77 -8.96 -29.29
N ALA A 139 -16.84 -8.21 -30.39
CA ALA A 139 -18.07 -7.53 -30.83
C ALA A 139 -19.15 -8.51 -31.32
N HIS A 140 -18.76 -9.67 -31.87
CA HIS A 140 -19.67 -10.72 -32.31
C HIS A 140 -20.10 -11.67 -31.19
N SER A 141 -19.24 -11.90 -30.19
CA SER A 141 -19.51 -12.74 -29.03
C SER A 141 -19.20 -11.96 -27.76
N THR A 142 -20.21 -11.26 -27.25
CA THR A 142 -20.02 -10.30 -26.15
C THR A 142 -19.78 -10.94 -24.79
N GLU A 143 -19.94 -12.26 -24.64
CA GLU A 143 -19.77 -13.01 -23.39
C GLU A 143 -20.50 -12.39 -22.17
N GLY A 144 -21.57 -11.62 -22.40
CA GLY A 144 -22.33 -10.91 -21.36
C GLY A 144 -21.77 -9.53 -20.96
N LEU A 145 -20.73 -9.03 -21.63
CA LEU A 145 -20.18 -7.68 -21.47
C LEU A 145 -21.06 -6.65 -22.19
N SER A 146 -21.08 -5.42 -21.66
CA SER A 146 -21.75 -4.30 -22.33
C SER A 146 -20.93 -3.79 -23.53
N ALA A 147 -21.58 -3.04 -24.43
CA ALA A 147 -20.87 -2.41 -25.53
C ALA A 147 -19.77 -1.43 -25.05
N ALA A 148 -19.97 -0.78 -23.89
CA ALA A 148 -18.97 0.10 -23.29
C ALA A 148 -17.74 -0.69 -22.83
N ASP A 149 -17.93 -1.83 -22.15
CA ASP A 149 -16.82 -2.67 -21.69
C ASP A 149 -15.98 -3.23 -22.85
N ILE A 150 -16.62 -3.52 -23.99
CA ILE A 150 -15.93 -3.99 -25.20
C ILE A 150 -15.11 -2.87 -25.83
N VAL A 151 -15.63 -1.63 -25.84
CA VAL A 151 -14.90 -0.45 -26.31
C VAL A 151 -13.71 -0.16 -25.40
N ASP A 152 -13.89 -0.19 -24.08
CA ASP A 152 -12.81 0.05 -23.12
C ASP A 152 -11.68 -0.98 -23.24
N ARG A 153 -12.03 -2.27 -23.39
CA ARG A 153 -11.04 -3.33 -23.64
C ARG A 153 -10.33 -3.14 -24.98
N ALA A 154 -11.05 -2.72 -26.02
CA ALA A 154 -10.45 -2.43 -27.32
C ALA A 154 -9.46 -1.26 -27.22
N GLU A 155 -9.83 -0.19 -26.52
CA GLU A 155 -8.97 0.97 -26.28
C GLU A 155 -7.71 0.56 -25.50
N GLN A 156 -7.86 -0.19 -24.40
CA GLN A 156 -6.75 -0.66 -23.58
C GLN A 156 -5.75 -1.49 -24.40
N ARG A 157 -6.23 -2.44 -25.21
CA ARG A 157 -5.36 -3.30 -26.03
C ARG A 157 -4.64 -2.55 -27.13
N VAL A 158 -5.31 -1.62 -27.82
CA VAL A 158 -4.68 -0.74 -28.81
C VAL A 158 -3.62 0.15 -28.15
N PHE A 159 -3.90 0.62 -26.93
CA PHE A 159 -2.99 1.47 -26.17
C PHE A 159 -1.71 0.75 -25.71
N GLU A 160 -1.78 -0.53 -25.33
CA GLU A 160 -0.61 -1.33 -24.96
C GLU A 160 0.43 -1.43 -26.09
N ILE A 161 0.00 -1.46 -27.35
CA ILE A 161 0.91 -1.42 -28.52
C ILE A 161 1.64 -0.06 -28.58
N ALA A 162 0.92 1.04 -28.36
CA ALA A 162 1.47 2.39 -28.42
C ALA A 162 2.46 2.66 -27.27
N GLU A 163 2.18 2.19 -26.05
CA GLU A 163 3.08 2.34 -24.89
C GLU A 163 4.39 1.55 -25.04
N ARG A 164 4.33 0.32 -25.59
CA ARG A 164 5.55 -0.47 -25.84
C ARG A 164 6.51 0.22 -26.80
N GLY A 165 6.01 1.07 -27.70
CA GLY A 165 6.82 1.88 -28.61
C GLY A 165 7.47 3.11 -27.95
N GLN A 166 6.80 3.74 -26.97
CA GLN A 166 7.29 4.99 -26.33
C GLN A 166 8.26 4.74 -25.16
N ARG A 167 8.13 3.64 -24.42
CA ARG A 167 8.98 3.35 -23.24
C ARG A 167 10.46 3.13 -23.54
N ARG A 168 10.86 2.91 -24.80
CA ARG A 168 12.27 2.58 -25.14
C ARG A 168 13.14 3.79 -25.50
N GLY A 169 12.56 4.99 -25.58
CA GLY A 169 13.32 6.24 -25.80
C GLY A 169 13.87 6.92 -24.53
N SER A 170 13.58 6.39 -23.33
CA SER A 170 13.94 6.99 -22.04
C SER A 170 15.25 6.42 -21.45
N GLY A 171 16.34 6.44 -22.21
CA GLY A 171 17.68 6.10 -21.72
C GLY A 171 18.31 7.23 -20.90
N PHE A 172 19.47 6.97 -20.29
CA PHE A 172 20.28 8.01 -19.63
C PHE A 172 20.69 9.08 -20.65
N GLN A 173 20.35 10.34 -20.37
CA GLN A 173 20.85 11.48 -21.15
C GLN A 173 22.15 12.00 -20.53
N SER A 174 23.18 12.20 -21.35
CA SER A 174 24.43 12.78 -20.85
C SER A 174 24.24 14.26 -20.51
N LEU A 175 24.89 14.74 -19.46
CA LEU A 175 24.82 16.16 -19.08
C LEU A 175 25.25 17.09 -20.23
N LYS A 176 26.17 16.64 -21.09
CA LYS A 176 26.61 17.34 -22.30
C LYS A 176 25.47 17.59 -23.31
N GLN A 177 24.46 16.73 -23.35
CA GLN A 177 23.28 16.89 -24.22
C GLN A 177 22.20 17.80 -23.62
N ILE A 178 22.18 17.94 -22.29
CA ILE A 178 21.17 18.72 -21.56
C ILE A 178 21.63 20.19 -21.43
N LEU A 179 22.90 20.41 -21.09
CA LEU A 179 23.46 21.73 -20.79
C LEU A 179 23.21 22.80 -21.87
N PRO A 180 23.36 22.54 -23.19
CA PRO A 180 23.07 23.55 -24.19
C PRO A 180 21.64 24.07 -24.11
N LYS A 181 20.65 23.16 -23.98
CA LYS A 181 19.23 23.54 -23.84
C LYS A 181 18.97 24.33 -22.56
N THR A 182 19.67 23.99 -21.47
CA THR A 182 19.56 24.72 -20.20
C THR A 182 20.14 26.12 -20.31
N ILE A 183 21.28 26.29 -20.99
CA ILE A 183 21.90 27.60 -21.22
C ILE A 183 21.01 28.46 -22.13
N ASP A 184 20.48 27.89 -23.22
CA ASP A 184 19.55 28.62 -24.11
C ASP A 184 18.31 29.10 -23.34
N ARG A 185 17.81 28.28 -22.40
CA ARG A 185 16.69 28.66 -21.53
C ARG A 185 17.07 29.76 -20.53
N LEU A 186 18.26 29.70 -19.93
CA LEU A 186 18.76 30.74 -19.02
C LEU A 186 18.96 32.07 -19.75
N ASP A 187 19.50 32.02 -20.97
CA ASP A 187 19.73 33.20 -21.80
C ASP A 187 18.40 33.86 -22.16
N PHE A 188 17.40 33.07 -22.57
CA PHE A 188 16.04 33.53 -22.79
C PHE A 188 15.42 34.19 -21.54
N LEU A 189 15.60 33.59 -20.36
CA LEU A 189 15.06 34.12 -19.10
C LEU A 189 15.77 35.42 -18.67
N SER A 190 17.09 35.52 -18.88
CA SER A 190 17.86 36.73 -18.53
C SER A 190 17.48 37.97 -19.36
N HIS A 191 16.98 37.74 -20.58
CA HIS A 191 16.50 38.79 -21.49
C HIS A 191 15.01 39.11 -21.32
N SER A 192 14.28 38.32 -20.52
CA SER A 192 12.86 38.57 -20.22
C SER A 192 12.70 39.53 -19.04
N THR A 193 11.88 40.56 -19.18
CA THR A 193 11.64 41.59 -18.14
C THR A 193 10.69 41.13 -17.02
N SER A 194 10.21 39.89 -17.06
CA SER A 194 9.24 39.32 -16.11
C SER A 194 9.94 38.39 -15.14
N GLU A 195 9.77 38.62 -13.83
CA GLU A 195 10.28 37.73 -12.76
C GLU A 195 9.56 36.36 -12.74
N ILE A 196 8.45 36.21 -13.47
CA ILE A 196 7.64 34.99 -13.51
C ILE A 196 8.11 34.09 -14.65
N THR A 197 8.60 32.89 -14.32
CA THR A 197 9.09 31.89 -15.29
C THR A 197 8.03 30.85 -15.67
N GLY A 198 7.05 30.62 -14.79
CA GLY A 198 5.94 29.70 -14.96
C GLY A 198 4.64 30.38 -15.42
N VAL A 199 3.51 29.69 -15.24
CA VAL A 199 2.18 30.28 -15.45
C VAL A 199 1.85 31.21 -14.29
N SER A 200 1.60 32.50 -14.56
CA SER A 200 1.22 33.47 -13.52
C SER A 200 -0.12 33.12 -12.88
N THR A 201 -0.16 33.18 -11.56
CA THR A 201 -1.36 32.95 -10.75
C THR A 201 -2.26 34.18 -10.65
N GLY A 202 -1.73 35.37 -10.94
CA GLY A 202 -2.43 36.66 -10.78
C GLY A 202 -2.33 37.22 -9.36
N PHE A 203 -1.70 36.49 -8.44
CA PHE A 203 -1.46 36.92 -7.07
C PHE A 203 0.03 37.23 -6.87
N VAL A 204 0.34 38.48 -6.53
CA VAL A 204 1.71 39.03 -6.54
C VAL A 204 2.61 38.26 -5.57
N GLU A 205 2.17 38.08 -4.32
CA GLU A 205 2.96 37.34 -3.32
C GLU A 205 3.12 35.86 -3.68
N MET A 206 2.09 35.26 -4.30
CA MET A 206 2.15 33.87 -4.74
C MET A 206 3.15 33.68 -5.89
N ASP A 207 3.08 34.54 -6.91
CA ASP A 207 3.99 34.52 -8.05
C ASP A 207 5.42 34.85 -7.61
N ARG A 208 5.61 35.73 -6.62
CA ARG A 208 6.93 36.00 -6.02
C ARG A 208 7.51 34.78 -5.31
N MET A 209 6.69 34.03 -4.58
CA MET A 209 7.15 32.84 -3.84
C MET A 209 7.35 31.62 -4.74
N THR A 210 6.61 31.52 -5.85
CA THR A 210 6.59 30.33 -6.74
C THR A 210 7.33 30.54 -8.07
N ALA A 211 7.64 31.79 -8.43
CA ALA A 211 8.01 32.21 -9.79
C ALA A 211 6.96 31.81 -10.85
N GLY A 212 5.69 31.73 -10.45
CA GLY A 212 4.59 31.15 -11.22
C GLY A 212 4.57 29.62 -11.19
N LEU A 213 3.48 29.02 -11.67
CA LEU A 213 3.30 27.57 -11.66
C LEU A 213 4.16 26.92 -12.75
N GLN A 214 5.12 26.10 -12.35
CA GLN A 214 6.07 25.50 -13.28
C GLN A 214 5.46 24.33 -14.06
N ARG A 215 5.95 24.14 -15.28
CA ARG A 215 5.52 23.03 -16.14
C ARG A 215 6.06 21.69 -15.61
N GLY A 216 5.28 20.63 -15.77
CA GLY A 216 5.67 19.31 -15.28
C GLY A 216 5.45 19.10 -13.78
N GLU A 217 4.91 20.09 -13.07
CA GLU A 217 4.65 20.04 -11.63
C GLU A 217 3.19 19.70 -11.29
N LEU A 218 3.02 18.96 -10.21
CA LEU A 218 1.76 18.71 -9.54
C LEU A 218 1.64 19.65 -8.34
N ILE A 219 0.64 20.50 -8.37
CA ILE A 219 0.33 21.50 -7.35
C ILE A 219 -0.93 21.05 -6.60
N VAL A 220 -0.84 20.87 -5.29
CA VAL A 220 -1.98 20.49 -4.45
C VAL A 220 -2.44 21.69 -3.64
N ILE A 221 -3.71 22.07 -3.82
CA ILE A 221 -4.36 23.08 -2.99
C ILE A 221 -5.35 22.38 -2.07
N ALA A 222 -5.04 22.42 -0.77
CA ALA A 222 -5.80 21.71 0.25
C ALA A 222 -6.48 22.66 1.25
N GLY A 223 -7.62 22.24 1.77
CA GLY A 223 -8.42 23.06 2.68
C GLY A 223 -9.71 22.37 3.09
N ARG A 224 -10.29 22.82 4.20
CA ARG A 224 -11.61 22.35 4.64
C ARG A 224 -12.71 22.79 3.66
N PRO A 225 -13.92 22.18 3.72
CA PRO A 225 -15.08 22.67 2.97
C PRO A 225 -15.29 24.16 3.20
N SER A 226 -15.77 24.87 2.18
CA SER A 226 -16.07 26.31 2.22
C SER A 226 -14.87 27.27 2.40
N MET A 227 -13.64 26.78 2.50
CA MET A 227 -12.43 27.63 2.57
C MET A 227 -12.10 28.39 1.28
N GLY A 228 -12.73 28.03 0.16
CA GLY A 228 -12.52 28.70 -1.13
C GLY A 228 -11.53 28.02 -2.08
N LYS A 229 -11.25 26.72 -1.91
CA LYS A 229 -10.35 25.94 -2.78
C LYS A 229 -10.68 26.09 -4.27
N SER A 230 -11.91 25.76 -4.66
CA SER A 230 -12.37 25.86 -6.05
C SER A 230 -12.29 27.30 -6.55
N THR A 231 -12.69 28.27 -5.73
CA THR A 231 -12.59 29.69 -6.08
C THR A 231 -11.16 30.13 -6.38
N LEU A 232 -10.19 29.76 -5.53
CA LEU A 232 -8.79 30.11 -5.77
C LEU A 232 -8.27 29.49 -7.07
N ALA A 233 -8.53 28.20 -7.30
CA ALA A 233 -8.07 27.52 -8.52
C ALA A 233 -8.73 28.07 -9.79
N ILE A 234 -10.02 28.44 -9.73
CA ILE A 234 -10.73 29.07 -10.84
C ILE A 234 -10.17 30.47 -11.10
N ASN A 235 -9.91 31.29 -10.09
CA ASN A 235 -9.32 32.63 -10.29
C ASN A 235 -7.91 32.55 -10.91
N ILE A 236 -7.12 31.51 -10.57
CA ILE A 236 -5.83 31.24 -11.23
C ILE A 236 -6.06 30.89 -12.71
N ALA A 237 -7.02 30.03 -13.02
CA ALA A 237 -7.35 29.66 -14.40
C ALA A 237 -7.90 30.86 -15.21
N GLU A 238 -8.75 31.69 -14.60
CA GLU A 238 -9.24 32.95 -15.16
C GLU A 238 -8.06 33.88 -15.52
N ASN A 239 -7.11 34.07 -14.60
CA ASN A 239 -5.93 34.90 -14.87
C ASN A 239 -5.07 34.35 -16.01
N ALA A 240 -4.80 33.04 -16.01
CA ALA A 240 -4.01 32.40 -17.05
C ALA A 240 -4.66 32.55 -18.44
N ALA A 241 -5.98 32.34 -18.53
CA ALA A 241 -6.71 32.38 -19.79
C ALA A 241 -7.04 33.80 -20.27
N LEU A 242 -7.45 34.71 -19.38
CA LEU A 242 -7.82 36.08 -19.75
C LEU A 242 -6.60 37.00 -19.87
N GLY A 243 -5.69 36.93 -18.89
CA GLY A 243 -4.52 37.80 -18.81
C GLY A 243 -3.40 37.40 -19.78
N HIS A 244 -3.16 36.10 -19.93
CA HIS A 244 -2.03 35.58 -20.70
C HIS A 244 -2.41 34.73 -21.92
N LYS A 245 -3.72 34.54 -22.19
CA LYS A 245 -4.25 33.71 -23.29
C LYS A 245 -3.69 32.27 -23.26
N ILE A 246 -3.42 31.75 -22.06
CA ILE A 246 -2.97 30.37 -21.86
C ILE A 246 -4.19 29.46 -21.78
N PRO A 247 -4.32 28.45 -22.66
CA PRO A 247 -5.44 27.52 -22.61
C PRO A 247 -5.47 26.71 -21.31
N ALA A 248 -6.61 26.71 -20.61
CA ALA A 248 -6.80 26.05 -19.33
C ALA A 248 -7.92 25.00 -19.38
N ALA A 249 -7.66 23.80 -18.89
CA ALA A 249 -8.66 22.74 -18.73
C ALA A 249 -9.09 22.63 -17.27
N ILE A 250 -10.40 22.54 -17.03
CA ILE A 250 -10.99 22.37 -15.70
C ILE A 250 -11.83 21.10 -15.70
N PHE A 251 -11.37 20.09 -14.98
CA PHE A 251 -12.13 18.88 -14.69
C PHE A 251 -12.86 19.06 -13.36
N SER A 252 -14.17 19.23 -13.42
CA SER A 252 -15.05 19.55 -12.29
C SER A 252 -15.89 18.33 -11.91
N LEU A 253 -15.48 17.64 -10.86
CA LEU A 253 -16.12 16.42 -10.37
C LEU A 253 -17.21 16.72 -9.33
N GLU A 254 -17.15 17.87 -8.68
CA GLU A 254 -18.12 18.28 -7.65
C GLU A 254 -19.23 19.19 -8.19
N MET A 255 -18.89 20.11 -9.10
CA MET A 255 -19.79 21.15 -9.60
C MET A 255 -20.09 20.97 -11.09
N SER A 256 -21.29 21.39 -11.52
CA SER A 256 -21.62 21.42 -12.95
C SER A 256 -20.89 22.56 -13.68
N ALA A 257 -20.72 22.43 -14.99
CA ALA A 257 -20.11 23.46 -15.83
C ALA A 257 -20.86 24.80 -15.73
N GLU A 258 -22.19 24.75 -15.65
CA GLU A 258 -23.04 25.93 -15.47
C GLU A 258 -22.76 26.63 -14.12
N GLN A 259 -22.63 25.87 -13.03
CA GLN A 259 -22.31 26.45 -11.72
C GLN A 259 -20.93 27.11 -11.70
N LEU A 260 -19.95 26.54 -12.41
CA LEU A 260 -18.63 27.15 -12.59
C LEU A 260 -18.71 28.43 -13.42
N ALA A 261 -19.45 28.42 -14.54
CA ALA A 261 -19.65 29.59 -15.38
C ALA A 261 -20.30 30.75 -14.59
N PHE A 262 -21.31 30.47 -13.76
CA PHE A 262 -21.91 31.49 -12.89
C PHE A 262 -20.91 32.11 -11.90
N ARG A 263 -19.99 31.30 -11.34
CA ARG A 263 -18.93 31.81 -10.46
C ARG A 263 -17.92 32.67 -11.21
N MET A 264 -17.52 32.25 -12.41
CA MET A 264 -16.61 33.03 -13.25
C MET A 264 -17.24 34.37 -13.64
N LEU A 265 -18.52 34.37 -14.01
CA LEU A 265 -19.25 35.59 -14.34
C LEU A 265 -19.38 36.52 -13.13
N SER A 266 -19.61 35.97 -11.93
CA SER A 266 -19.60 36.72 -10.67
C SER A 266 -18.23 37.34 -10.38
N SER A 267 -17.14 36.56 -10.58
CA SER A 267 -15.75 36.97 -10.34
C SER A 267 -15.27 38.05 -11.32
N ILE A 268 -15.51 37.85 -12.62
CA ILE A 268 -15.07 38.73 -13.70
C ILE A 268 -15.90 40.00 -13.71
N GLY A 269 -17.23 39.88 -13.65
CA GLY A 269 -18.16 41.01 -13.68
C GLY A 269 -18.25 41.78 -12.36
N ARG A 270 -17.70 41.24 -11.25
CA ARG A 270 -17.89 41.76 -9.89
C ARG A 270 -19.37 41.98 -9.57
N ILE A 271 -20.16 40.94 -9.80
CA ILE A 271 -21.61 40.92 -9.59
C ILE A 271 -21.91 39.92 -8.48
N ALA A 272 -22.75 40.31 -7.53
CA ALA A 272 -23.09 39.47 -6.39
C ALA A 272 -23.65 38.11 -6.84
N ALA A 273 -23.00 37.02 -6.41
CA ALA A 273 -23.36 35.66 -6.81
C ALA A 273 -24.82 35.32 -6.45
N GLY A 274 -25.34 35.88 -5.34
CA GLY A 274 -26.73 35.74 -4.95
C GLY A 274 -27.72 36.36 -5.94
N ARG A 275 -27.37 37.52 -6.53
CA ARG A 275 -28.19 38.21 -7.55
C ARG A 275 -28.21 37.47 -8.87
N LEU A 276 -27.05 36.94 -9.28
CA LEU A 276 -26.97 36.09 -10.47
C LEU A 276 -27.81 34.82 -10.31
N ARG A 277 -27.73 34.16 -9.15
CA ARG A 277 -28.46 32.92 -8.89
C ARG A 277 -29.98 33.10 -8.80
N ASN A 278 -30.44 34.22 -8.22
CA ASN A 278 -31.87 34.47 -8.03
C ASN A 278 -32.50 35.28 -9.18
N GLY A 279 -31.72 35.67 -10.19
CA GLY A 279 -32.18 36.45 -11.35
C GLY A 279 -32.56 37.90 -11.03
N LYS A 280 -32.24 38.42 -9.85
CA LYS A 280 -32.56 39.80 -9.42
C LYS A 280 -31.41 40.75 -9.73
N LEU A 281 -31.03 40.81 -11.00
CA LEU A 281 -30.02 41.74 -11.49
C LEU A 281 -30.59 43.15 -11.57
N LEU A 282 -29.79 44.14 -11.17
CA LEU A 282 -30.12 45.55 -11.34
C LEU A 282 -29.84 45.98 -12.79
N GLU A 283 -30.43 47.09 -13.25
CA GLU A 283 -30.12 47.64 -14.58
C GLU A 283 -28.62 47.93 -14.76
N GLU A 284 -27.93 48.32 -13.69
CA GLU A 284 -26.49 48.55 -13.65
C GLU A 284 -25.62 47.29 -13.71
N ASP A 285 -26.18 46.11 -13.40
CA ASP A 285 -25.45 44.84 -13.43
C ASP A 285 -25.30 44.34 -14.88
N TRP A 286 -26.28 44.60 -15.76
CA TRP A 286 -26.30 44.10 -17.14
C TRP A 286 -25.08 44.48 -17.98
N PRO A 287 -24.59 45.74 -17.99
CA PRO A 287 -23.36 46.08 -18.70
C PRO A 287 -22.14 45.28 -18.21
N ARG A 288 -22.08 44.94 -16.92
CA ARG A 288 -21.00 44.12 -16.34
C ARG A 288 -21.16 42.65 -16.72
N VAL A 289 -22.39 42.13 -16.79
CA VAL A 289 -22.70 40.79 -17.30
C VAL A 289 -22.24 40.68 -18.74
N ASP A 290 -22.65 41.60 -19.62
CA ASP A 290 -22.32 41.56 -21.04
C ASP A 290 -20.80 41.63 -21.25
N SER A 291 -20.11 42.50 -20.52
CA SER A 291 -18.64 42.57 -20.54
C SER A 291 -18.00 41.26 -20.08
N ALA A 292 -18.48 40.65 -19.00
CA ALA A 292 -17.94 39.40 -18.49
C ALA A 292 -18.19 38.23 -19.46
N VAL A 293 -19.38 38.13 -20.05
CA VAL A 293 -19.72 37.13 -21.07
C VAL A 293 -18.82 37.27 -22.29
N THR A 294 -18.58 38.50 -22.76
CA THR A 294 -17.68 38.76 -23.90
C THR A 294 -16.25 38.31 -23.57
N MET A 295 -15.73 38.68 -22.40
CA MET A 295 -14.39 38.26 -21.96
C MET A 295 -14.28 36.73 -21.84
N MET A 296 -15.30 36.07 -21.29
CA MET A 296 -15.34 34.61 -21.13
C MET A 296 -15.42 33.88 -22.47
N SER A 297 -16.18 34.41 -23.44
CA SER A 297 -16.30 33.82 -24.77
C SER A 297 -14.96 33.83 -25.54
N ASP A 298 -14.12 34.83 -25.29
CA ASP A 298 -12.79 34.97 -25.90
C ASP A 298 -11.67 34.29 -25.09
N ALA A 299 -11.99 33.67 -23.95
CA ALA A 299 -11.04 33.01 -23.07
C ALA A 299 -10.87 31.54 -23.47
N PRO A 300 -9.63 31.01 -23.60
CA PRO A 300 -9.40 29.60 -23.92
C PRO A 300 -9.58 28.70 -22.67
N ILE A 301 -10.76 28.70 -22.07
CA ILE A 301 -11.13 27.87 -20.91
C ILE A 301 -12.01 26.72 -21.38
N PHE A 302 -11.64 25.50 -21.03
CA PHE A 302 -12.37 24.27 -21.37
C PHE A 302 -12.81 23.56 -20.09
N ILE A 303 -14.12 23.33 -19.94
CA ILE A 303 -14.70 22.71 -18.73
C ILE A 303 -15.25 21.33 -19.08
N ASP A 304 -14.96 20.37 -18.22
CA ASP A 304 -15.49 19.02 -18.26
C ASP A 304 -16.07 18.68 -16.88
N ASP A 305 -17.39 18.57 -16.80
CA ASP A 305 -18.13 18.28 -15.56
C ASP A 305 -18.58 16.81 -15.45
N SER A 306 -17.93 15.92 -16.22
CA SER A 306 -18.17 14.49 -16.12
C SER A 306 -17.84 13.99 -14.70
N GLY A 307 -18.81 13.38 -14.03
CA GLY A 307 -18.59 12.78 -12.71
C GLY A 307 -17.75 11.50 -12.76
N ALA A 308 -17.08 11.19 -11.65
CA ALA A 308 -16.36 9.93 -11.44
C ALA A 308 -15.27 9.58 -12.47
N LEU A 309 -14.55 10.58 -13.00
CA LEU A 309 -13.48 10.35 -13.97
C LEU A 309 -12.32 9.55 -13.37
N THR A 310 -11.79 8.64 -14.20
CA THR A 310 -10.55 7.93 -13.93
C THR A 310 -9.32 8.75 -14.34
N PRO A 311 -8.14 8.52 -13.73
CA PRO A 311 -6.90 9.20 -14.15
C PRO A 311 -6.55 8.99 -15.64
N THR A 312 -6.90 7.83 -16.19
CA THR A 312 -6.66 7.51 -17.61
C THR A 312 -7.56 8.35 -18.53
N GLU A 313 -8.83 8.54 -18.18
CA GLU A 313 -9.75 9.39 -18.96
C GLU A 313 -9.31 10.85 -18.93
N VAL A 314 -8.96 11.38 -17.75
CA VAL A 314 -8.43 12.76 -17.61
C VAL A 314 -7.20 12.94 -18.51
N ARG A 315 -6.28 11.98 -18.48
CA ARG A 315 -5.09 11.97 -19.35
C ARG A 315 -5.45 11.95 -20.84
N ALA A 316 -6.38 11.11 -21.27
CA ALA A 316 -6.81 11.01 -22.67
C ALA A 316 -7.43 12.32 -23.17
N ARG A 317 -8.33 12.92 -22.38
CA ARG A 317 -8.98 14.20 -22.69
C ARG A 317 -7.98 15.36 -22.71
N ALA A 318 -7.09 15.43 -21.72
CA ALA A 318 -6.04 16.45 -21.66
C ALA A 318 -5.06 16.35 -22.85
N ARG A 319 -4.66 15.14 -23.26
CA ARG A 319 -3.83 14.92 -24.47
C ARG A 319 -4.52 15.42 -25.73
N ARG A 320 -5.81 15.14 -25.90
CA ARG A 320 -6.59 15.61 -27.04
C ARG A 320 -6.60 17.14 -27.08
N LEU A 321 -6.90 17.78 -25.95
CA LEU A 321 -6.96 19.23 -25.85
C LEU A 321 -5.58 19.89 -26.06
N LYS A 322 -4.49 19.27 -25.57
CA LYS A 322 -3.10 19.74 -25.83
C LYS A 322 -2.80 19.76 -27.33
N ARG A 323 -3.21 18.74 -28.08
CA ARG A 323 -2.99 18.65 -29.54
C ARG A 323 -3.83 19.64 -30.33
N GLU A 324 -5.09 19.84 -29.95
CA GLU A 324 -6.02 20.71 -30.69
C GLU A 324 -5.80 22.19 -30.37
N HIS A 325 -5.50 22.54 -29.11
CA HIS A 325 -5.52 23.93 -28.63
C HIS A 325 -4.25 24.39 -27.90
N GLY A 326 -3.27 23.52 -27.64
CA GLY A 326 -2.03 23.94 -26.97
C GLY A 326 -2.16 24.18 -25.46
N LEU A 327 -2.83 23.28 -24.75
CA LEU A 327 -3.05 23.27 -23.30
C LEU A 327 -1.82 23.70 -22.46
N GLY A 328 -2.03 24.63 -21.52
CA GLY A 328 -1.00 25.21 -20.66
C GLY A 328 -1.28 25.18 -19.15
N LEU A 329 -2.49 24.82 -18.72
CA LEU A 329 -2.85 24.62 -17.31
C LEU A 329 -3.95 23.57 -17.20
N ILE A 330 -3.87 22.70 -16.20
CA ILE A 330 -4.94 21.75 -15.86
C ILE A 330 -5.37 21.97 -14.41
N VAL A 331 -6.68 22.00 -14.16
CA VAL A 331 -7.29 22.04 -12.83
C VAL A 331 -8.17 20.80 -12.67
N VAL A 332 -8.05 20.10 -11.54
CA VAL A 332 -8.87 18.95 -11.16
C VAL A 332 -9.53 19.22 -9.81
N ASP A 333 -10.85 19.36 -9.79
CA ASP A 333 -11.67 19.65 -8.61
C ASP A 333 -12.65 18.50 -8.30
N TYR A 334 -12.39 17.59 -7.36
CA TYR A 334 -11.20 17.41 -6.52
C TYR A 334 -10.77 15.94 -6.49
N LEU A 335 -9.51 15.68 -6.09
CA LEU A 335 -8.87 14.36 -6.16
C LEU A 335 -9.72 13.22 -5.61
N GLN A 336 -10.35 13.44 -4.45
CA GLN A 336 -11.13 12.43 -3.75
C GLN A 336 -12.53 12.18 -4.37
N LEU A 337 -12.82 12.64 -5.59
CA LEU A 337 -13.98 12.19 -6.38
C LEU A 337 -13.60 11.36 -7.61
N MET A 338 -12.31 11.25 -7.93
CA MET A 338 -11.84 10.36 -8.98
C MET A 338 -11.97 8.90 -8.56
N GLN A 339 -12.13 8.02 -9.54
CA GLN A 339 -12.26 6.58 -9.36
C GLN A 339 -11.15 5.83 -10.11
N VAL A 340 -10.62 4.77 -9.51
CA VAL A 340 -9.73 3.83 -10.22
C VAL A 340 -10.46 2.49 -10.39
N PRO A 341 -10.68 2.01 -11.63
CA PRO A 341 -11.36 0.75 -11.89
C PRO A 341 -10.62 -0.44 -11.25
N GLY A 342 -11.35 -1.31 -10.53
CA GLY A 342 -10.81 -2.55 -9.96
C GLY A 342 -10.30 -2.48 -8.52
N THR A 343 -10.07 -1.29 -7.97
CA THR A 343 -9.66 -1.07 -6.56
C THR A 343 -10.87 -0.74 -5.68
N VAL A 344 -11.66 -1.74 -5.31
CA VAL A 344 -12.85 -1.53 -4.44
C VAL A 344 -12.48 -1.41 -2.95
N GLU A 345 -11.33 -1.93 -2.52
CA GLU A 345 -11.04 -2.11 -1.09
C GLU A 345 -10.08 -1.08 -0.46
N ASN A 346 -9.35 -0.23 -1.22
CA ASN A 346 -8.34 0.67 -0.64
C ASN A 346 -8.31 2.10 -1.22
N ARG A 347 -9.10 3.01 -0.63
CA ARG A 347 -9.20 4.42 -1.03
C ARG A 347 -7.89 5.19 -0.98
N ALA A 348 -6.97 4.80 -0.11
CA ALA A 348 -5.68 5.48 -0.01
C ALA A 348 -4.69 4.99 -1.07
N THR A 349 -4.67 3.69 -1.40
CA THR A 349 -3.97 3.20 -2.60
C THR A 349 -4.51 3.88 -3.85
N GLU A 350 -5.83 4.01 -3.94
CA GLU A 350 -6.49 4.71 -5.04
C GLU A 350 -6.06 6.19 -5.11
N ILE A 351 -6.07 6.92 -4.00
CA ILE A 351 -5.56 8.30 -3.93
C ILE A 351 -4.07 8.38 -4.30
N SER A 352 -3.27 7.39 -3.88
CA SER A 352 -1.84 7.29 -4.22
C SER A 352 -1.63 7.10 -5.71
N GLU A 353 -2.43 6.24 -6.33
CA GLU A 353 -2.40 5.97 -7.77
C GLU A 353 -2.88 7.17 -8.58
N ILE A 354 -3.96 7.84 -8.13
CA ILE A 354 -4.45 9.09 -8.73
C ILE A 354 -3.35 10.15 -8.68
N SER A 355 -2.76 10.38 -7.51
CA SER A 355 -1.69 11.36 -7.29
C SER A 355 -0.49 11.11 -8.20
N ARG A 356 0.00 9.87 -8.26
CA ARG A 356 1.10 9.44 -9.13
C ARG A 356 0.75 9.61 -10.61
N SER A 357 -0.47 9.25 -11.01
CA SER A 357 -0.95 9.36 -12.39
C SER A 357 -1.05 10.82 -12.83
N LEU A 358 -1.52 11.72 -11.96
CA LEU A 358 -1.56 13.16 -12.25
C LEU A 358 -0.16 13.77 -12.31
N LYS A 359 0.77 13.33 -11.46
CA LYS A 359 2.17 13.75 -11.57
C LYS A 359 2.82 13.27 -12.88
N ALA A 360 2.52 12.05 -13.31
CA ALA A 360 2.96 11.54 -14.60
C ALA A 360 2.36 12.36 -15.75
N LEU A 361 1.06 12.67 -15.70
CA LEU A 361 0.37 13.52 -16.67
C LEU A 361 1.02 14.91 -16.78
N ALA A 362 1.31 15.55 -15.65
CA ALA A 362 1.95 16.86 -15.61
C ALA A 362 3.28 16.84 -16.37
N LYS A 363 4.15 15.87 -16.05
CA LYS A 363 5.45 15.68 -16.70
C LYS A 363 5.35 15.36 -18.19
N GLU A 364 4.39 14.52 -18.55
CA GLU A 364 4.22 14.06 -19.93
C GLU A 364 3.76 15.19 -20.85
N LEU A 365 2.79 16.00 -20.40
CA LEU A 365 2.23 17.10 -21.20
C LEU A 365 3.02 18.41 -21.08
N ASP A 366 4.03 18.44 -20.21
CA ASP A 366 4.79 19.63 -19.84
C ASP A 366 3.85 20.80 -19.45
N VAL A 367 2.93 20.52 -18.52
CA VAL A 367 1.94 21.50 -18.01
C VAL A 367 1.84 21.43 -16.49
N PRO A 368 1.61 22.56 -15.80
CA PRO A 368 1.22 22.55 -14.39
C PRO A 368 -0.17 21.89 -14.24
N VAL A 369 -0.29 21.01 -13.25
CA VAL A 369 -1.56 20.37 -12.86
C VAL A 369 -1.90 20.81 -11.44
N ILE A 370 -2.98 21.57 -11.28
CA ILE A 370 -3.56 21.92 -9.98
C ILE A 370 -4.57 20.85 -9.61
N ALA A 371 -4.35 20.19 -8.48
CA ALA A 371 -5.24 19.19 -7.93
C ALA A 371 -5.79 19.67 -6.58
N LEU A 372 -7.11 19.78 -6.47
CA LEU A 372 -7.75 20.16 -5.23
C LEU A 372 -7.85 18.95 -4.30
N SER A 373 -7.60 19.18 -3.01
CA SER A 373 -7.70 18.14 -1.98
C SER A 373 -8.49 18.65 -0.79
N GLN A 374 -9.41 17.84 -0.28
CA GLN A 374 -10.10 18.17 0.96
C GLN A 374 -9.30 17.70 2.19
N LEU A 375 -9.21 18.55 3.21
CA LEU A 375 -8.61 18.21 4.50
C LEU A 375 -9.58 17.45 5.42
N ASN A 376 -9.02 16.65 6.32
CA ASN A 376 -9.76 15.91 7.34
C ASN A 376 -10.44 16.82 8.36
N ARG A 377 -11.50 16.33 9.03
CA ARG A 377 -12.29 17.13 10.00
C ARG A 377 -11.54 17.38 11.32
N SER A 378 -10.53 16.57 11.63
CA SER A 378 -9.68 16.69 12.83
C SER A 378 -9.03 18.05 13.01
N VAL A 379 -8.80 18.81 11.93
CA VAL A 379 -8.32 20.20 11.96
C VAL A 379 -9.21 21.09 12.84
N GLU A 380 -10.52 20.84 12.84
CA GLU A 380 -11.51 21.67 13.55
C GLU A 380 -11.50 21.46 15.06
N GLN A 381 -10.94 20.35 15.53
CA GLN A 381 -10.83 19.99 16.94
C GLN A 381 -9.58 20.60 17.61
N ARG A 382 -8.62 21.08 16.82
CA ARG A 382 -7.40 21.71 17.35
C ARG A 382 -7.70 23.12 17.88
N HIS A 383 -6.96 23.54 18.90
CA HIS A 383 -6.96 24.92 19.36
C HIS A 383 -6.53 25.88 18.25
N ASP A 384 -5.45 25.55 17.54
CA ASP A 384 -5.07 26.19 16.29
C ASP A 384 -5.58 25.37 15.10
N LYS A 385 -6.55 25.93 14.37
CA LYS A 385 -7.21 25.32 13.22
C LYS A 385 -6.47 25.60 11.90
N ARG A 386 -5.30 26.24 11.93
CA ARG A 386 -4.45 26.41 10.74
C ARG A 386 -3.97 25.04 10.25
N PRO A 387 -4.17 24.72 8.95
CA PRO A 387 -3.72 23.46 8.40
C PRO A 387 -2.20 23.33 8.36
N VAL A 388 -1.72 22.12 8.51
CA VAL A 388 -0.32 21.72 8.44
C VAL A 388 -0.17 20.50 7.54
N MET A 389 1.04 20.21 7.05
CA MET A 389 1.35 19.02 6.22
C MET A 389 0.77 17.72 6.78
N SER A 390 0.76 17.65 8.10
CA SER A 390 0.32 16.50 8.85
C SER A 390 -1.20 16.25 8.74
N ASP A 391 -2.02 17.23 8.39
CA ASP A 391 -3.47 17.06 8.20
C ASP A 391 -3.84 16.28 6.93
N LEU A 392 -2.84 15.98 6.09
CA LEU A 392 -2.94 15.05 4.97
C LEU A 392 -2.57 13.60 5.37
N ARG A 393 -2.27 13.33 6.65
CA ARG A 393 -1.68 12.05 7.13
C ARG A 393 -2.47 11.34 8.24
N GLU A 394 -2.38 10.01 8.24
CA GLU A 394 -2.85 9.04 9.24
C GLU A 394 -1.69 8.64 10.18
N CYS A 395 -1.90 8.46 11.50
CA CYS A 395 -0.79 8.22 12.44
C CYS A 395 -1.11 7.30 13.64
N VAL A 396 -0.07 6.62 14.16
CA VAL A 396 -0.06 5.77 15.38
C VAL A 396 0.86 6.34 16.47
N THR A 397 0.76 5.89 17.72
CA THR A 397 1.67 6.33 18.80
C THR A 397 3.05 5.65 18.75
N GLY A 398 4.06 6.28 19.36
CA GLY A 398 5.45 5.83 19.26
C GLY A 398 5.80 4.47 19.87
N ASP A 399 4.98 3.97 20.79
CA ASP A 399 5.08 2.62 21.37
C ASP A 399 4.52 1.51 20.47
N THR A 400 3.84 1.85 19.37
CA THR A 400 3.33 0.86 18.41
C THR A 400 4.46 0.00 17.87
N LEU A 401 4.38 -1.32 18.06
CA LEU A 401 5.42 -2.25 17.64
C LEU A 401 5.26 -2.60 16.16
N VAL A 402 6.25 -2.25 15.35
CA VAL A 402 6.34 -2.66 13.94
C VAL A 402 6.94 -4.06 13.87
N CYS A 403 6.25 -4.99 13.20
CA CYS A 403 6.77 -6.34 12.95
C CYS A 403 7.73 -6.35 11.77
N LEU A 404 9.03 -6.47 12.06
CA LEU A 404 10.09 -6.56 11.06
C LEU A 404 10.20 -7.97 10.47
N THR A 405 10.72 -8.08 9.26
CA THR A 405 10.94 -9.38 8.60
C THR A 405 12.03 -10.21 9.26
N ASP A 406 12.97 -9.57 9.96
CA ASP A 406 13.99 -10.25 10.79
C ASP A 406 13.43 -10.89 12.08
N GLY A 407 12.12 -10.73 12.32
CA GLY A 407 11.38 -11.27 13.45
C GLY A 407 11.26 -10.31 14.62
N ARG A 408 12.08 -9.26 14.72
CA ARG A 408 11.98 -8.27 15.80
C ARG A 408 10.66 -7.51 15.74
N ARG A 409 10.22 -7.07 16.91
CA ARG A 409 9.09 -6.16 17.10
C ARG A 409 9.62 -4.90 17.76
N VAL A 410 9.67 -3.81 17.00
CA VAL A 410 10.38 -2.58 17.40
C VAL A 410 9.37 -1.43 17.50
N PRO A 411 9.37 -0.64 18.58
CA PRO A 411 8.55 0.57 18.66
C PRO A 411 8.84 1.48 17.46
N ILE A 412 7.79 1.97 16.80
CA ILE A 412 7.90 2.79 15.57
C ILE A 412 8.78 4.03 15.80
N ARG A 413 8.79 4.61 17.00
CA ARG A 413 9.67 5.74 17.35
C ARG A 413 11.16 5.42 17.23
N ASP A 414 11.55 4.17 17.49
CA ASP A 414 12.95 3.73 17.45
C ASP A 414 13.40 3.45 16.02
N LEU A 415 12.48 3.46 15.05
CA LEU A 415 12.75 3.27 13.63
C LEU A 415 12.84 4.59 12.86
N VAL A 416 12.63 5.75 13.51
CA VAL A 416 12.65 7.07 12.86
C VAL A 416 13.95 7.28 12.07
N GLY A 417 13.81 7.68 10.81
CA GLY A 417 14.92 7.91 9.88
C GLY A 417 15.46 6.66 9.19
N SER A 418 14.91 5.48 9.49
CA SER A 418 15.30 4.22 8.83
C SER A 418 14.30 3.79 7.73
N THR A 419 14.72 2.82 6.93
CA THR A 419 13.94 2.18 5.84
C THR A 419 13.81 0.68 6.09
N PRO A 420 13.08 0.25 7.15
CA PRO A 420 13.07 -1.14 7.58
C PRO A 420 12.30 -2.04 6.60
N GLU A 421 12.70 -3.31 6.49
CA GLU A 421 11.87 -4.34 5.85
C GLU A 421 10.83 -4.85 6.86
N VAL A 422 9.55 -4.74 6.50
CA VAL A 422 8.41 -5.02 7.37
C VAL A 422 7.50 -6.09 6.77
N TRP A 423 6.69 -6.71 7.62
CA TRP A 423 5.58 -7.53 7.15
C TRP A 423 4.38 -6.65 6.78
N ALA A 424 3.86 -6.86 5.57
CA ALA A 424 2.71 -6.18 5.00
C ALA A 424 1.63 -7.19 4.56
N VAL A 425 0.47 -6.71 4.16
CA VAL A 425 -0.62 -7.53 3.63
C VAL A 425 -0.89 -7.12 2.18
N ASN A 426 -0.82 -8.08 1.26
CA ASN A 426 -1.13 -7.83 -0.15
C ASN A 426 -2.65 -7.82 -0.41
N GLU A 427 -3.06 -7.49 -1.64
CA GLU A 427 -4.47 -7.49 -2.07
C GLU A 427 -5.16 -8.85 -1.88
N ARG A 428 -4.38 -9.94 -1.90
CA ARG A 428 -4.91 -11.30 -1.65
C ARG A 428 -5.12 -11.61 -0.17
N ARG A 429 -4.90 -10.63 0.72
CA ARG A 429 -4.97 -10.77 2.17
C ARG A 429 -3.99 -11.84 2.69
N GLN A 430 -2.82 -11.91 2.05
CA GLN A 430 -1.68 -12.76 2.41
C GLN A 430 -0.54 -11.90 2.95
N ILE A 431 0.22 -12.46 3.89
CA ILE A 431 1.34 -11.74 4.50
C ILE A 431 2.56 -11.82 3.57
N THR A 432 3.11 -10.66 3.22
CA THR A 432 4.27 -10.53 2.33
C THR A 432 5.32 -9.60 2.94
N ARG A 433 6.54 -9.69 2.42
CA ARG A 433 7.63 -8.77 2.77
C ARG A 433 7.49 -7.50 1.96
N ALA A 434 7.81 -6.38 2.60
CA ALA A 434 7.81 -5.09 1.97
C ALA A 434 8.88 -4.18 2.56
N LEU A 435 9.43 -3.28 1.74
CA LEU A 435 10.36 -2.27 2.22
C LEU A 435 9.59 -1.00 2.58
N ALA A 436 9.82 -0.49 3.79
CA ALA A 436 9.33 0.83 4.17
C ALA A 436 10.28 1.91 3.65
N ASP A 437 9.72 2.96 3.05
CA ASP A 437 10.50 4.06 2.46
C ASP A 437 11.13 4.95 3.50
N LYS A 438 10.40 5.22 4.59
CA LYS A 438 10.85 6.04 5.70
C LYS A 438 9.90 5.88 6.87
N VAL A 439 10.44 6.03 8.08
CA VAL A 439 9.68 6.21 9.32
C VAL A 439 9.99 7.58 9.90
N TRP A 440 8.99 8.30 10.42
CA TRP A 440 9.21 9.63 10.99
C TRP A 440 8.24 9.98 12.11
N CYS A 441 8.64 10.96 12.93
CA CYS A 441 7.77 11.60 13.91
C CYS A 441 6.90 12.64 13.20
N VAL A 442 5.59 12.60 13.45
CA VAL A 442 4.63 13.54 12.87
C VAL A 442 4.35 14.71 13.82
N GLY A 443 4.36 14.46 15.12
CA GLY A 443 4.13 15.46 16.18
C GLY A 443 3.15 14.96 17.23
N ARG A 444 2.70 15.83 18.12
CA ARG A 444 1.78 15.46 19.20
C ARG A 444 0.32 15.59 18.78
N ARG A 445 -0.51 14.57 19.02
CA ARG A 445 -1.93 14.57 18.63
C ARG A 445 -2.84 13.82 19.60
N PRO A 446 -4.16 14.13 19.60
CA PRO A 446 -5.16 13.30 20.24
C PRO A 446 -5.18 11.88 19.65
N VAL A 447 -5.24 10.89 20.54
CA VAL A 447 -5.25 9.47 20.17
C VAL A 447 -6.35 8.72 20.93
N SER A 448 -6.86 7.67 20.29
CA SER A 448 -7.78 6.71 20.89
C SER A 448 -7.09 5.37 21.05
N LEU A 449 -7.41 4.68 22.14
CA LEU A 449 -7.00 3.31 22.42
C LEU A 449 -8.09 2.34 21.96
N ILE A 450 -7.76 1.52 20.97
CA ILE A 450 -8.62 0.46 20.46
C ILE A 450 -8.20 -0.85 21.13
N LYS A 451 -9.11 -1.49 21.88
CA LYS A 451 -8.87 -2.79 22.54
C LYS A 451 -9.63 -3.88 21.81
N LEU A 452 -8.97 -5.01 21.58
CA LEU A 452 -9.51 -6.15 20.85
C LEU A 452 -9.76 -7.35 21.76
N ALA A 453 -10.63 -8.28 21.34
CA ALA A 453 -11.03 -9.44 22.13
C ALA A 453 -9.89 -10.46 22.33
N SER A 454 -8.83 -10.44 21.52
CA SER A 454 -7.59 -11.17 21.79
C SER A 454 -6.77 -10.56 22.93
N GLY A 455 -7.11 -9.36 23.41
CA GLY A 455 -6.33 -8.61 24.39
C GLY A 455 -5.22 -7.76 23.77
N ARG A 456 -5.07 -7.79 22.44
CA ARG A 456 -4.25 -6.81 21.71
C ARG A 456 -4.92 -5.44 21.71
N SER A 457 -4.10 -4.41 21.53
CA SER A 457 -4.58 -3.04 21.40
C SER A 457 -3.66 -2.21 20.53
N ILE A 458 -4.21 -1.16 19.95
CA ILE A 458 -3.45 -0.14 19.21
C ILE A 458 -3.91 1.25 19.66
N ARG A 459 -2.97 2.19 19.75
CA ARG A 459 -3.26 3.60 19.99
C ARG A 459 -2.98 4.37 18.72
N ALA A 460 -3.99 5.08 18.22
CA ALA A 460 -3.88 5.76 16.95
C ALA A 460 -4.78 7.00 16.90
N THR A 461 -4.48 7.90 15.97
CA THR A 461 -5.28 9.09 15.71
C THR A 461 -6.65 8.71 15.13
N ALA A 462 -7.65 9.57 15.29
CA ALA A 462 -9.02 9.32 14.84
C ALA A 462 -9.11 8.95 13.35
N GLU A 463 -8.28 9.55 12.51
CA GLU A 463 -8.28 9.32 11.05
C GLU A 463 -7.44 8.11 10.64
N HIS A 464 -6.70 7.49 11.57
CA HIS A 464 -5.85 6.34 11.26
C HIS A 464 -6.69 5.16 10.78
N ARG A 465 -6.29 4.53 9.68
CA ARG A 465 -7.06 3.42 9.11
C ARG A 465 -6.52 2.06 9.53
N LEU A 466 -7.45 1.19 9.91
CA LEU A 466 -7.22 -0.21 10.23
C LEU A 466 -8.08 -1.08 9.31
N LEU A 467 -7.56 -2.22 8.89
CA LEU A 467 -8.30 -3.10 7.98
C LEU A 467 -9.44 -3.78 8.77
N ALA A 468 -10.69 -3.45 8.42
CA ALA A 468 -11.91 -4.00 8.99
C ALA A 468 -12.64 -4.92 7.98
N GLY A 469 -13.72 -5.57 8.43
CA GLY A 469 -14.46 -6.54 7.61
C GLY A 469 -15.02 -5.97 6.30
N GLU A 470 -15.31 -4.66 6.26
CA GLU A 470 -15.81 -3.92 5.09
C GLU A 470 -14.72 -3.21 4.29
N GLY A 471 -13.45 -3.46 4.62
CA GLY A 471 -12.30 -2.73 4.07
C GLY A 471 -11.66 -1.82 5.12
N TRP A 472 -10.89 -0.83 4.69
CA TRP A 472 -10.24 0.11 5.60
C TRP A 472 -11.23 1.05 6.28
N MET A 473 -11.22 1.09 7.60
CA MET A 473 -12.03 2.01 8.40
C MET A 473 -11.13 2.92 9.23
N THR A 474 -11.51 4.19 9.36
CA THR A 474 -10.83 5.10 10.28
C THR A 474 -11.17 4.75 11.72
N VAL A 475 -10.27 5.04 12.65
CA VAL A 475 -10.51 4.86 14.10
C VAL A 475 -11.79 5.58 14.56
N SER A 476 -12.14 6.73 13.98
CA SER A 476 -13.38 7.45 14.29
C SER A 476 -14.66 6.77 13.81
N GLU A 477 -14.57 5.94 12.77
CA GLU A 477 -15.73 5.20 12.23
C GLU A 477 -15.94 3.88 12.97
N LEU A 478 -14.89 3.34 13.60
CA LEU A 478 -14.95 2.09 14.34
C LEU A 478 -15.93 2.15 15.51
N LYS A 479 -16.65 1.05 15.69
CA LYS A 479 -17.60 0.82 16.77
C LYS A 479 -17.23 -0.44 17.53
N VAL A 480 -17.64 -0.49 18.80
CA VAL A 480 -17.55 -1.72 19.59
C VAL A 480 -18.40 -2.81 18.91
N GLY A 481 -17.80 -3.97 18.67
CA GLY A 481 -18.41 -5.06 17.90
C GLY A 481 -17.84 -5.23 16.50
N ASP A 482 -17.24 -4.19 15.91
CA ASP A 482 -16.58 -4.28 14.61
C ASP A 482 -15.41 -5.27 14.67
N ARG A 483 -14.98 -5.74 13.50
CA ARG A 483 -13.91 -6.72 13.38
C ARG A 483 -12.73 -6.15 12.63
N LEU A 484 -11.57 -6.17 13.26
CA LEU A 484 -10.30 -5.78 12.65
C LEU A 484 -9.48 -7.01 12.24
N ALA A 485 -8.75 -6.86 11.15
CA ALA A 485 -7.82 -7.86 10.66
C ALA A 485 -6.54 -7.86 11.49
N LEU A 486 -6.19 -9.06 11.96
CA LEU A 486 -4.92 -9.40 12.54
C LEU A 486 -4.24 -10.42 11.62
N SER A 487 -2.93 -10.55 11.70
CA SER A 487 -2.24 -11.73 11.22
C SER A 487 -2.68 -12.96 12.02
N ARG A 488 -2.93 -14.07 11.33
CA ARG A 488 -3.16 -15.41 11.92
C ARG A 488 -1.84 -16.12 12.23
N ARG A 489 -0.77 -15.75 11.54
CA ARG A 489 0.60 -16.21 11.75
C ARG A 489 1.58 -15.16 11.26
N VAL A 490 2.57 -14.81 12.08
CA VAL A 490 3.74 -14.07 11.60
C VAL A 490 4.74 -15.07 11.02
N PRO A 491 5.24 -14.91 9.78
CA PRO A 491 6.19 -15.85 9.20
C PRO A 491 7.53 -15.92 9.95
N GLU A 492 8.23 -17.04 9.77
CA GLU A 492 9.63 -17.19 10.20
C GLU A 492 10.53 -16.18 9.50
N PRO A 493 11.59 -15.63 10.15
CA PRO A 493 12.48 -14.70 9.49
C PRO A 493 13.18 -15.44 8.35
N PRO A 494 13.53 -14.77 7.24
CA PRO A 494 14.32 -15.38 6.17
C PRO A 494 15.64 -15.99 6.65
N GLN A 495 16.24 -15.40 7.68
CA GLN A 495 17.52 -15.82 8.25
C GLN A 495 17.34 -15.95 9.78
N PRO A 496 16.73 -17.05 10.25
CA PRO A 496 16.51 -17.24 11.67
C PRO A 496 17.84 -17.48 12.40
N GLN A 497 17.93 -16.98 13.63
CA GLN A 497 19.04 -17.30 14.51
C GLN A 497 18.82 -18.67 15.18
N HIS A 498 19.93 -19.34 15.50
CA HIS A 498 19.94 -20.60 16.22
C HIS A 498 20.80 -20.49 17.47
N TRP A 499 20.18 -20.61 18.64
CA TRP A 499 20.88 -20.67 19.93
C TRP A 499 21.15 -22.11 20.36
N PRO A 500 22.16 -22.36 21.19
CA PRO A 500 22.31 -23.66 21.83
C PRO A 500 21.07 -24.01 22.65
N GLU A 501 20.58 -25.26 22.57
CA GLU A 501 19.31 -25.66 23.22
C GLU A 501 19.27 -25.33 24.73
N HIS A 502 20.39 -25.53 25.42
CA HIS A 502 20.49 -25.24 26.85
C HIS A 502 20.25 -23.76 27.19
N TRP A 503 20.47 -22.83 26.25
CA TRP A 503 20.12 -21.42 26.44
C TRP A 503 18.61 -21.24 26.49
N LEU A 504 17.88 -21.89 25.58
CA LEU A 504 16.42 -21.82 25.48
C LEU A 504 15.74 -22.48 26.69
N VAL A 505 16.24 -23.64 27.08
CA VAL A 505 15.80 -24.37 28.28
C VAL A 505 15.98 -23.49 29.51
N LEU A 506 17.19 -22.96 29.72
CA LEU A 506 17.48 -22.13 30.89
C LEU A 506 16.67 -20.83 30.89
N LEU A 507 16.54 -20.17 29.74
CA LEU A 507 15.75 -18.93 29.61
C LEU A 507 14.30 -19.17 29.99
N GLY A 508 13.66 -20.21 29.47
CA GLY A 508 12.25 -20.53 29.75
C GLY A 508 12.00 -20.74 31.25
N HIS A 509 12.88 -21.50 31.91
CA HIS A 509 12.77 -21.74 33.34
C HIS A 509 13.09 -20.50 34.19
N LEU A 510 14.10 -19.71 33.82
CA LEU A 510 14.44 -18.49 34.57
C LEU A 510 13.36 -17.43 34.42
N VAL A 511 12.85 -17.20 33.20
CA VAL A 511 11.75 -16.25 32.98
C VAL A 511 10.48 -16.69 33.71
N GLY A 512 10.17 -17.97 33.82
CA GLY A 512 9.07 -18.45 34.67
C GLY A 512 9.34 -18.30 36.16
N ASP A 513 10.05 -19.27 36.76
CA ASP A 513 10.22 -19.38 38.22
C ASP A 513 11.60 -18.90 38.73
N GLY A 514 12.44 -18.36 37.85
CA GLY A 514 13.75 -17.83 38.22
C GLY A 514 13.69 -16.46 38.91
N SER A 515 14.66 -16.23 39.78
CA SER A 515 14.99 -14.94 40.40
C SER A 515 16.43 -14.55 40.06
N TYR A 516 16.59 -13.42 39.38
CA TYR A 516 17.86 -12.84 38.96
C TYR A 516 17.88 -11.34 39.25
N ILE A 517 17.42 -10.97 40.45
CA ILE A 517 17.33 -9.59 40.93
C ILE A 517 18.73 -9.07 41.31
N LYS A 518 18.95 -7.76 41.16
CA LYS A 518 20.20 -7.11 41.58
C LYS A 518 20.46 -7.37 43.08
N HIS A 519 21.73 -7.58 43.42
CA HIS A 519 22.21 -7.80 44.80
C HIS A 519 21.66 -9.06 45.48
N GLN A 520 21.09 -10.02 44.73
CA GLN A 520 20.68 -11.31 45.25
C GLN A 520 21.31 -12.45 44.43
N PRO A 521 21.58 -13.61 45.04
CA PRO A 521 22.01 -14.80 44.28
C PRO A 521 20.96 -15.20 43.25
N LEU A 522 21.40 -15.67 42.09
CA LEU A 522 20.50 -16.24 41.09
C LEU A 522 19.89 -17.52 41.65
N ARG A 523 18.56 -17.60 41.64
CA ARG A 523 17.82 -18.71 42.23
C ARG A 523 16.77 -19.22 41.26
N TYR A 524 16.49 -20.51 41.33
CA TYR A 524 15.35 -21.14 40.65
C TYR A 524 14.62 -22.01 41.67
N THR A 525 13.31 -21.89 41.78
CA THR A 525 12.51 -22.61 42.78
C THR A 525 11.49 -23.49 42.07
N THR A 526 11.43 -24.77 42.41
CA THR A 526 10.51 -25.71 41.76
C THR A 526 10.13 -26.85 42.70
N ALA A 527 9.04 -27.55 42.38
CA ALA A 527 8.66 -28.81 43.00
C ALA A 527 8.89 -30.04 42.09
N SER A 528 9.47 -29.83 40.90
CA SER A 528 9.74 -30.90 39.93
C SER A 528 11.22 -31.23 39.85
N GLU A 529 11.54 -32.52 39.93
CA GLU A 529 12.89 -33.04 39.73
C GLU A 529 13.36 -32.90 38.29
N GLU A 530 12.46 -33.08 37.31
CA GLU A 530 12.79 -32.92 35.89
C GLU A 530 13.14 -31.46 35.56
N ASN A 531 12.34 -30.50 36.03
CA ASN A 531 12.62 -29.08 35.87
C ASN A 531 13.94 -28.69 36.55
N SER A 532 14.16 -29.21 37.76
CA SER A 532 15.40 -29.00 38.51
C SER A 532 16.64 -29.53 37.77
N THR A 533 16.52 -30.72 37.18
CA THR A 533 17.60 -31.34 36.42
C THR A 533 17.91 -30.54 35.15
N ALA A 534 16.88 -30.13 34.41
CA ALA A 534 17.03 -29.32 33.21
C ALA A 534 17.73 -27.98 33.49
N VAL A 535 17.33 -27.29 34.56
CA VAL A 535 17.98 -26.02 34.97
C VAL A 535 19.42 -26.25 35.39
N ARG A 536 19.70 -27.30 36.17
CA ARG A 536 21.05 -27.64 36.62
C ARG A 536 21.98 -27.87 35.43
N GLU A 537 21.62 -28.80 34.55
CA GLU A 537 22.43 -29.17 33.39
C GLU A 537 22.64 -28.00 32.44
N ALA A 538 21.60 -27.19 32.23
CA ALA A 538 21.70 -26.03 31.36
C ALA A 538 22.63 -24.95 31.96
N ALA A 539 22.50 -24.65 33.26
CA ALA A 539 23.36 -23.66 33.92
C ALA A 539 24.82 -24.12 34.08
N GLU A 540 25.06 -25.42 34.31
CA GLU A 540 26.42 -25.99 34.35
C GLU A 540 27.15 -25.86 33.01
N LYS A 541 26.44 -25.96 31.88
CA LYS A 541 26.99 -25.71 30.53
C LYS A 541 27.42 -24.25 30.31
N PHE A 542 26.87 -23.31 31.05
CA PHE A 542 27.36 -21.92 31.08
C PHE A 542 28.61 -21.73 31.97
N GLY A 543 29.12 -22.79 32.60
CA GLY A 543 30.22 -22.70 33.55
C GLY A 543 29.81 -22.23 34.96
N SER A 544 28.51 -22.08 35.22
CA SER A 544 27.99 -21.76 36.55
C SER A 544 27.91 -23.03 37.41
N ARG A 545 28.04 -22.87 38.74
CA ARG A 545 27.86 -23.96 39.71
C ARG A 545 26.47 -23.91 40.31
N VAL A 546 25.76 -25.04 40.28
CA VAL A 546 24.39 -25.13 40.81
C VAL A 546 24.38 -25.90 42.12
N THR A 547 23.85 -25.29 43.18
CA THR A 547 23.72 -25.91 44.51
C THR A 547 22.24 -26.07 44.84
N ARG A 548 21.83 -27.27 45.26
CA ARG A 548 20.46 -27.55 45.67
C ARG A 548 20.28 -27.31 47.18
N HIS A 549 19.19 -26.63 47.53
CA HIS A 549 18.74 -26.40 48.90
C HIS A 549 17.34 -26.98 49.09
N VAL A 550 17.15 -27.72 50.19
CA VAL A 550 15.86 -28.31 50.56
C VAL A 550 14.87 -27.20 50.92
N GLY A 551 13.63 -27.29 50.41
CA GLY A 551 12.53 -26.39 50.76
C GLY A 551 11.43 -27.09 51.56
N ARG A 552 10.20 -26.57 51.48
CA ARG A 552 9.04 -27.12 52.21
C ARG A 552 8.25 -28.11 51.34
N GLY A 553 8.05 -29.32 51.82
CA GLY A 553 7.35 -30.38 51.08
C GLY A 553 8.15 -30.82 49.86
N ALA A 554 7.50 -30.93 48.70
CA ALA A 554 8.18 -31.27 47.44
C ALA A 554 9.00 -30.12 46.83
N TRP A 555 8.94 -28.91 47.41
CA TRP A 555 9.64 -27.75 46.88
C TRP A 555 11.12 -27.74 47.29
N HIS A 556 11.97 -27.31 46.37
CA HIS A 556 13.39 -27.03 46.61
C HIS A 556 13.86 -25.84 45.78
N GLN A 557 15.03 -25.31 46.14
CA GLN A 557 15.64 -24.16 45.48
C GLN A 557 17.02 -24.52 44.95
N LEU A 558 17.30 -24.12 43.71
CA LEU A 558 18.63 -24.15 43.12
C LEU A 558 19.25 -22.75 43.22
N VAL A 559 20.47 -22.67 43.75
CA VAL A 559 21.29 -21.46 43.72
C VAL A 559 22.32 -21.62 42.62
N ILE A 560 22.29 -20.70 41.66
CA ILE A 560 23.23 -20.65 40.53
C ILE A 560 24.33 -19.65 40.89
N SER A 561 25.53 -20.17 41.09
CA SER A 561 26.74 -19.44 41.53
C SER A 561 27.85 -19.51 40.48
N GLY A 562 28.99 -18.86 40.72
CA GLY A 562 30.08 -18.79 39.72
C GLY A 562 29.81 -17.81 38.57
N ASN A 563 28.93 -16.82 38.78
CA ASN A 563 28.52 -15.86 37.75
C ASN A 563 29.41 -14.59 37.68
N GLY A 564 30.62 -14.65 38.24
CA GLY A 564 31.52 -13.50 38.35
C GLY A 564 30.97 -12.39 39.26
N ASP A 565 31.48 -11.17 39.06
CA ASP A 565 31.11 -9.99 39.85
C ASP A 565 30.53 -8.84 38.99
N ARG A 566 30.51 -7.61 39.55
CA ARG A 566 29.99 -6.44 38.83
C ARG A 566 30.89 -6.04 37.65
N TRP A 567 32.20 -6.20 37.79
CA TRP A 567 33.22 -5.75 36.83
C TRP A 567 33.60 -6.85 35.85
N THR A 568 33.58 -8.10 36.31
CA THR A 568 33.91 -9.30 35.54
C THR A 568 32.75 -10.30 35.61
N PRO A 569 31.62 -10.01 34.94
CA PRO A 569 30.51 -10.94 34.89
C PRO A 569 30.91 -12.22 34.16
N ALA A 570 30.45 -13.38 34.65
CA ALA A 570 30.67 -14.68 34.02
C ALA A 570 29.40 -15.54 34.03
N GLY A 571 29.43 -16.65 33.30
CA GLY A 571 28.37 -17.66 33.26
C GLY A 571 26.97 -17.10 32.99
N VAL A 572 25.97 -17.65 33.66
CA VAL A 572 24.55 -17.26 33.50
C VAL A 572 24.34 -15.78 33.81
N GLY A 573 25.07 -15.21 34.77
CA GLY A 573 24.95 -13.79 35.12
C GLY A 573 25.43 -12.84 34.02
N ALA A 574 26.53 -13.18 33.32
CA ALA A 574 26.98 -12.42 32.15
C ALA A 574 25.97 -12.50 31.01
N TRP A 575 25.51 -13.71 30.71
CA TRP A 575 24.55 -13.97 29.66
C TRP A 575 23.22 -13.19 29.86
N LEU A 576 22.66 -13.19 31.08
CA LEU A 576 21.45 -12.41 31.37
C LEU A 576 21.65 -10.88 31.25
N LYS A 577 22.87 -10.38 31.53
CA LYS A 577 23.22 -8.97 31.36
C LYS A 577 23.33 -8.61 29.87
N GLU A 578 23.96 -9.47 29.08
CA GLU A 578 24.05 -9.33 27.62
C GLU A 578 22.66 -9.31 26.96
N LEU A 579 21.75 -10.17 27.42
CA LEU A 579 20.36 -10.19 26.99
C LEU A 579 19.52 -8.98 27.48
N GLY A 580 20.06 -8.13 28.35
CA GLY A 580 19.36 -6.95 28.85
C GLY A 580 18.14 -7.25 29.75
N ILE A 581 18.10 -8.43 30.36
CA ILE A 581 17.00 -8.88 31.25
C ILE A 581 17.43 -9.09 32.70
N PHE A 582 18.72 -9.00 33.01
CA PHE A 582 19.21 -9.11 34.39
C PHE A 582 18.59 -8.05 35.31
N GLY A 583 18.17 -8.47 36.51
CA GLY A 583 17.61 -7.58 37.53
C GLY A 583 16.08 -7.44 37.53
N GLN A 584 15.35 -8.07 36.60
CA GLN A 584 13.89 -7.95 36.53
C GLN A 584 13.18 -8.58 37.74
N ARG A 585 12.14 -7.90 38.23
CA ARG A 585 11.14 -8.47 39.14
C ARG A 585 10.02 -9.15 38.35
N SER A 586 9.20 -9.98 38.99
CA SER A 586 8.16 -10.78 38.31
C SER A 586 7.19 -10.00 37.41
N HIS A 587 6.90 -8.73 37.73
CA HIS A 587 6.01 -7.85 36.96
C HIS A 587 6.72 -7.05 35.86
N GLU A 588 8.05 -7.05 35.86
CA GLU A 588 8.92 -6.40 34.88
C GLU A 588 9.49 -7.41 33.88
N LYS A 589 9.24 -8.70 34.10
CA LYS A 589 9.75 -9.78 33.25
C LYS A 589 9.29 -9.57 31.81
N ARG A 590 10.20 -9.78 30.87
CA ARG A 590 9.96 -9.75 29.42
C ARG A 590 10.92 -10.72 28.73
N LEU A 591 10.62 -11.11 27.50
CA LEU A 591 11.57 -11.86 26.69
C LEU A 591 12.59 -10.91 26.05
N PRO A 592 13.87 -11.33 25.89
CA PRO A 592 14.86 -10.56 25.15
C PRO A 592 14.43 -10.38 23.69
N SER A 593 14.75 -9.24 23.07
CA SER A 593 14.41 -8.96 21.66
C SER A 593 15.00 -10.00 20.70
N ALA A 594 16.17 -10.55 21.01
CA ALA A 594 16.84 -11.57 20.20
C ALA A 594 16.03 -12.87 20.09
N VAL A 595 15.17 -13.20 21.07
CA VAL A 595 14.30 -14.39 21.00
C VAL A 595 13.35 -14.35 19.81
N PHE A 596 12.91 -13.16 19.39
CA PHE A 596 12.00 -13.02 18.25
C PHE A 596 12.66 -13.25 16.89
N THR A 597 14.00 -13.28 16.85
CA THR A 597 14.78 -13.59 15.63
C THR A 597 15.05 -15.09 15.47
N LEU A 598 14.68 -15.91 16.45
CA LEU A 598 14.95 -17.35 16.44
C LEU A 598 14.06 -18.10 15.45
N ALA A 599 14.52 -19.30 15.07
CA ALA A 599 13.72 -20.26 14.33
C ALA A 599 12.46 -20.68 15.11
N ASP A 600 11.38 -21.00 14.40
CA ASP A 600 10.08 -21.41 14.98
C ASP A 600 10.24 -22.65 15.86
N GLU A 601 11.14 -23.59 15.53
CA GLU A 601 11.46 -24.76 16.35
C GLU A 601 12.05 -24.36 17.72
N GLN A 602 12.91 -23.34 17.75
CA GLN A 602 13.54 -22.85 18.97
C GLN A 602 12.57 -22.05 19.84
N ILE A 603 11.68 -21.29 19.20
CA ILE A 603 10.53 -20.65 19.86
C ILE A 603 9.66 -21.71 20.52
N ALA A 604 9.36 -22.82 19.83
CA ALA A 604 8.58 -23.91 20.38
C ALA A 604 9.26 -24.57 21.59
N LEU A 605 10.58 -24.81 21.53
CA LEU A 605 11.35 -25.33 22.65
C LEU A 605 11.35 -24.38 23.85
N LEU A 606 11.58 -23.09 23.63
CA LEU A 606 11.52 -22.07 24.68
C LEU A 606 10.14 -22.05 25.35
N LEU A 607 9.07 -22.01 24.55
CA LEU A 607 7.69 -22.02 25.06
C LEU A 607 7.37 -23.31 25.82
N ARG A 608 7.90 -24.47 25.41
CA ARG A 608 7.74 -25.75 26.11
C ARG A 608 8.27 -25.68 27.54
N HIS A 609 9.48 -25.14 27.72
CA HIS A 609 10.11 -24.98 29.03
C HIS A 609 9.51 -23.84 29.84
N LEU A 610 9.08 -22.76 29.20
CA LEU A 610 8.31 -21.71 29.86
C LEU A 610 6.97 -22.26 30.38
N TRP A 611 6.26 -23.09 29.60
CA TRP A 611 5.00 -23.70 30.06
C TRP A 611 5.18 -24.69 31.21
N ALA A 612 6.38 -25.27 31.38
CA ALA A 612 6.69 -26.15 32.51
C ALA A 612 6.72 -25.43 33.87
N THR A 613 6.71 -24.09 33.85
CA THR A 613 6.67 -23.21 35.02
C THR A 613 5.20 -22.79 35.30
N ASP A 614 4.85 -21.54 35.04
CA ASP A 614 3.53 -20.92 35.23
C ASP A 614 2.48 -21.31 34.15
N GLY A 615 2.80 -22.27 33.28
CA GLY A 615 1.86 -22.83 32.32
C GLY A 615 0.91 -23.82 32.97
N SER A 616 -0.31 -23.93 32.43
CA SER A 616 -1.32 -24.86 32.88
C SER A 616 -2.02 -25.52 31.69
N VAL A 617 -2.23 -26.83 31.80
CA VAL A 617 -3.02 -27.64 30.86
C VAL A 617 -3.98 -28.46 31.69
N THR A 618 -5.27 -28.17 31.55
CA THR A 618 -6.31 -28.79 32.38
C THR A 618 -7.38 -29.40 31.49
N LEU A 619 -7.53 -30.71 31.60
CA LEU A 619 -8.64 -31.47 31.04
C LEU A 619 -9.82 -31.47 32.01
N ARG A 620 -11.04 -31.44 31.47
CA ARG A 620 -12.24 -31.59 32.28
C ARG A 620 -12.46 -33.06 32.61
N LYS A 621 -13.02 -33.33 33.80
CA LYS A 621 -13.39 -34.69 34.22
C LYS A 621 -14.38 -35.30 33.22
N PRO A 622 -14.36 -36.63 33.00
CA PRO A 622 -15.36 -37.29 32.17
C PRO A 622 -16.78 -36.90 32.59
N LYS A 623 -17.64 -36.54 31.63
CA LYS A 623 -19.03 -36.05 31.81
C LYS A 623 -19.21 -34.61 32.36
N ALA A 624 -18.15 -33.88 32.68
CA ALA A 624 -18.27 -32.47 33.05
C ALA A 624 -18.47 -31.59 31.79
N LYS A 625 -19.40 -30.62 31.85
CA LYS A 625 -19.61 -29.64 30.77
C LYS A 625 -18.40 -28.69 30.67
N GLY A 626 -17.97 -28.35 29.45
CA GLY A 626 -16.94 -27.36 29.15
C GLY A 626 -15.74 -27.88 28.35
N ALA A 627 -14.90 -26.98 27.85
CA ALA A 627 -13.71 -27.30 27.06
C ALA A 627 -12.44 -27.43 27.92
N PRO A 628 -11.39 -28.13 27.43
CA PRO A 628 -10.05 -28.07 28.01
C PRO A 628 -9.52 -26.64 28.06
N ARG A 629 -8.68 -26.34 29.05
CA ARG A 629 -8.03 -25.03 29.19
C ARG A 629 -6.52 -25.18 29.13
N VAL A 630 -5.90 -24.43 28.22
CA VAL A 630 -4.45 -24.30 28.08
C VAL A 630 -4.13 -22.82 28.23
N TYR A 631 -3.35 -22.46 29.24
CA TYR A 631 -2.98 -21.06 29.46
C TYR A 631 -1.63 -20.91 30.16
N PHE A 632 -0.97 -19.79 29.94
CA PHE A 632 0.19 -19.33 30.70
C PHE A 632 -0.21 -18.15 31.58
N SER A 633 0.26 -18.10 32.82
CA SER A 633 -0.08 -17.06 33.79
C SER A 633 1.14 -16.21 34.14
N THR A 634 0.98 -14.90 34.22
CA THR A 634 2.06 -14.01 34.66
C THR A 634 1.51 -12.72 35.26
N VAL A 635 2.27 -12.07 36.13
CA VAL A 635 1.96 -10.71 36.64
C VAL A 635 2.60 -9.61 35.81
N SER A 636 3.36 -9.96 34.76
CA SER A 636 3.93 -9.02 33.80
C SER A 636 3.04 -8.89 32.56
N PRO A 637 2.49 -7.70 32.26
CA PRO A 637 1.74 -7.50 31.03
C PRO A 637 2.64 -7.67 29.78
N VAL A 638 3.90 -7.24 29.86
CA VAL A 638 4.85 -7.33 28.73
C VAL A 638 5.14 -8.80 28.41
N LEU A 639 5.41 -9.64 29.41
CA LEU A 639 5.64 -11.07 29.20
C LEU A 639 4.40 -11.75 28.60
N ALA A 640 3.19 -11.35 29.01
CA ALA A 640 1.96 -11.90 28.43
C ALA A 640 1.86 -11.59 26.92
N HIS A 641 2.19 -10.37 26.50
CA HIS A 641 2.21 -9.98 25.09
C HIS A 641 3.34 -10.68 24.32
N ASP A 642 4.52 -10.81 24.92
CA ASP A 642 5.65 -11.53 24.33
C ASP A 642 5.31 -13.00 24.05
N VAL A 643 4.72 -13.69 25.04
CA VAL A 643 4.27 -15.08 24.88
C VAL A 643 3.17 -15.18 23.82
N ALA A 644 2.22 -14.24 23.79
CA ALA A 644 1.17 -14.22 22.76
C ALA A 644 1.74 -14.02 21.34
N ALA A 645 2.79 -13.21 21.20
CA ALA A 645 3.45 -12.99 19.91
C ALA A 645 4.30 -14.20 19.46
N LEU A 646 4.99 -14.87 20.39
CA LEU A 646 5.67 -16.13 20.08
C LEU A 646 4.68 -17.25 19.72
N LEU A 647 3.51 -17.29 20.36
CA LEU A 647 2.44 -18.21 19.94
C LEU A 647 1.91 -17.84 18.54
N LEU A 648 1.80 -16.55 18.21
CA LEU A 648 1.38 -16.10 16.89
C LEU A 648 2.36 -16.55 15.79
N ARG A 649 3.68 -16.53 16.05
CA ARG A 649 4.70 -17.12 15.15
C ARG A 649 4.44 -18.59 14.83
N LEU A 650 4.01 -19.34 15.84
CA LEU A 650 3.61 -20.73 15.71
C LEU A 650 2.18 -20.91 15.17
N GLY A 651 1.52 -19.86 14.66
CA GLY A 651 0.16 -19.95 14.11
C GLY A 651 -0.93 -20.18 15.17
N VAL A 652 -0.69 -19.73 16.41
CA VAL A 652 -1.64 -19.77 17.52
C VAL A 652 -2.00 -18.34 17.92
N VAL A 653 -3.22 -17.90 17.57
CA VAL A 653 -3.75 -16.61 18.01
C VAL A 653 -4.24 -16.73 19.45
N ALA A 654 -3.36 -16.44 20.40
CA ALA A 654 -3.70 -16.50 21.83
C ALA A 654 -4.57 -15.32 22.28
N ARG A 655 -5.37 -15.53 23.33
CA ARG A 655 -6.16 -14.48 24.00
C ARG A 655 -5.52 -14.12 25.34
N ILE A 656 -5.20 -12.85 25.54
CA ILE A 656 -4.75 -12.30 26.82
C ILE A 656 -5.98 -11.87 27.64
N ARG A 657 -6.06 -12.33 28.89
CA ARG A 657 -7.11 -11.89 29.83
C ARG A 657 -6.48 -11.32 31.09
N THR A 658 -7.06 -10.23 31.58
CA THR A 658 -6.69 -9.65 32.89
C THR A 658 -7.59 -10.24 33.97
N VAL A 659 -7.00 -10.89 34.96
CA VAL A 659 -7.66 -11.48 36.12
C VAL A 659 -7.30 -10.66 37.35
N HIS A 660 -8.31 -10.07 37.99
CA HIS A 660 -8.15 -9.33 39.24
C HIS A 660 -8.48 -10.24 40.42
N SER A 661 -7.52 -10.45 41.32
CA SER A 661 -7.69 -11.23 42.54
C SER A 661 -7.50 -10.34 43.76
N GLY A 662 -8.61 -9.85 44.34
CA GLY A 662 -8.59 -9.01 45.54
C GLY A 662 -7.86 -7.68 45.35
N THR A 663 -7.16 -7.20 46.40
CA THR A 663 -6.39 -5.94 46.41
C THR A 663 -4.98 -6.06 45.80
N GLY A 664 -4.62 -7.22 45.24
CA GLY A 664 -3.32 -7.48 44.65
C GLY A 664 -3.18 -6.93 43.22
N ARG A 665 -1.96 -7.03 42.67
CA ARG A 665 -1.71 -6.71 41.25
C ARG A 665 -2.51 -7.64 40.33
N PRO A 666 -2.99 -7.15 39.18
CA PRO A 666 -3.65 -8.01 38.21
C PRO A 666 -2.72 -9.09 37.69
N THR A 667 -3.28 -10.27 37.43
CA THR A 667 -2.59 -11.37 36.76
C THR A 667 -3.10 -11.49 35.34
N TYR A 668 -2.21 -11.72 34.38
CA TYR A 668 -2.51 -11.86 32.97
C TYR A 668 -2.45 -13.34 32.58
N THR A 669 -3.48 -13.85 31.91
CA THR A 669 -3.46 -15.20 31.34
C THR A 669 -3.41 -15.14 29.82
N VAL A 670 -2.48 -15.88 29.22
CA VAL A 670 -2.36 -16.08 27.77
C VAL A 670 -3.02 -17.42 27.44
N ASP A 671 -4.29 -17.39 27.05
CA ASP A 671 -5.13 -18.57 26.82
C ASP A 671 -5.03 -19.04 25.36
N VAL A 672 -4.66 -20.31 25.17
CA VAL A 672 -4.74 -21.01 23.87
C VAL A 672 -6.14 -21.61 23.74
N SER A 673 -6.95 -20.99 22.89
CA SER A 673 -8.38 -21.29 22.74
C SER A 673 -8.70 -21.84 21.36
N GLY A 674 -9.70 -22.71 21.27
CA GLY A 674 -10.08 -23.39 20.02
C GLY A 674 -9.30 -24.69 19.80
N SER A 675 -9.95 -25.69 19.21
CA SER A 675 -9.36 -27.01 19.04
C SER A 675 -8.12 -27.01 18.17
N ASP A 676 -8.09 -26.21 17.11
CA ASP A 676 -6.99 -26.20 16.14
C ASP A 676 -5.74 -25.56 16.75
N SER A 677 -5.91 -24.46 17.49
CA SER A 677 -4.83 -23.82 18.24
C SER A 677 -4.32 -24.70 19.39
N GLN A 678 -5.21 -25.38 20.12
CA GLN A 678 -4.81 -26.32 21.18
C GLN A 678 -4.10 -27.55 20.62
N LYS A 679 -4.53 -28.06 19.46
CA LYS A 679 -3.86 -29.16 18.76
C LYS A 679 -2.47 -28.72 18.32
N ARG A 680 -2.37 -27.57 17.65
CA ARG A 680 -1.09 -27.01 17.22
C ARG A 680 -0.13 -26.77 18.38
N PHE A 681 -0.63 -26.24 19.50
CA PHE A 681 0.15 -26.12 20.72
C PHE A 681 0.64 -27.47 21.22
N ALA A 682 -0.25 -28.47 21.32
CA ALA A 682 0.13 -29.81 21.78
C ALA A 682 1.17 -30.46 20.86
N ASP A 683 1.05 -30.29 19.54
CA ASP A 683 1.91 -30.93 18.53
C ASP A 683 3.28 -30.23 18.40
N VAL A 684 3.29 -28.89 18.39
CA VAL A 684 4.51 -28.09 18.15
C VAL A 684 5.22 -27.74 19.45
N VAL A 685 4.51 -27.11 20.41
CA VAL A 685 5.10 -26.68 21.68
C VAL A 685 5.27 -27.88 22.61
N GLY A 686 4.24 -28.71 22.79
CA GLY A 686 4.30 -29.86 23.68
C GLY A 686 4.32 -29.48 25.17
N GLY A 687 4.72 -30.42 26.03
CA GLY A 687 4.85 -30.20 27.46
C GLY A 687 6.12 -30.83 28.01
N PHE A 688 6.72 -30.19 29.02
CA PHE A 688 7.90 -30.69 29.73
C PHE A 688 7.60 -30.86 31.22
N GLY A 689 8.34 -31.77 31.88
CA GLY A 689 8.22 -32.05 33.31
C GLY A 689 6.75 -32.30 33.73
N PRO A 690 6.22 -31.58 34.74
CA PRO A 690 4.86 -31.77 35.25
C PRO A 690 3.74 -31.57 34.21
N ARG A 691 4.03 -30.91 33.08
CA ARG A 691 3.04 -30.62 32.04
C ARG A 691 3.01 -31.65 30.91
N ALA A 692 4.04 -32.48 30.78
CA ALA A 692 4.16 -33.45 29.69
C ALA A 692 2.94 -34.38 29.60
N ARG A 693 2.55 -35.01 30.72
CA ARG A 693 1.39 -35.90 30.78
C ARG A 693 0.09 -35.21 30.41
N ALA A 694 -0.13 -33.98 30.91
CA ALA A 694 -1.35 -33.24 30.64
C ALA A 694 -1.48 -32.85 29.16
N VAL A 695 -0.37 -32.48 28.52
CA VAL A 695 -0.33 -32.19 27.07
C VAL A 695 -0.56 -33.45 26.23
N GLN A 696 0.03 -34.59 26.63
CA GLN A 696 -0.23 -35.87 25.96
C GLN A 696 -1.72 -36.24 26.03
N GLN A 697 -2.32 -36.14 27.22
CA GLN A 697 -3.75 -36.40 27.38
C GLN A 697 -4.61 -35.41 26.57
N LEU A 698 -4.18 -34.16 26.43
CA LEU A 698 -4.84 -33.18 25.57
C LEU A 698 -4.78 -33.60 24.10
N ARG A 699 -3.62 -34.05 23.61
CA ARG A 699 -3.44 -34.53 22.24
C ARG A 699 -4.35 -35.72 21.92
N GLU A 700 -4.54 -36.63 22.87
CA GLU A 700 -5.45 -37.78 22.75
C GLU A 700 -6.94 -37.39 22.84
N TYR A 701 -7.25 -36.32 23.57
CA TYR A 701 -8.61 -35.85 23.80
C TYR A 701 -9.19 -35.05 22.62
N LEU A 702 -8.40 -34.15 22.01
CA LEU A 702 -8.86 -33.22 20.98
C LEU A 702 -9.51 -33.88 19.73
N PRO A 703 -9.06 -35.06 19.24
CA PRO A 703 -9.72 -35.74 18.12
C PRO A 703 -11.12 -36.28 18.46
N ARG A 704 -11.48 -36.40 19.74
CA ARG A 704 -12.73 -37.04 20.20
C ARG A 704 -13.88 -36.06 20.45
N ILE A 705 -13.65 -34.75 20.28
CA ILE A 705 -14.64 -33.70 20.53
C ILE A 705 -15.19 -33.11 19.24
N VAL A 706 -16.49 -32.80 19.24
CA VAL A 706 -17.11 -32.01 18.16
C VAL A 706 -16.64 -30.56 18.30
N HIS A 707 -15.96 -30.07 17.28
CA HIS A 707 -15.30 -28.76 17.29
C HIS A 707 -16.30 -27.60 17.38
N ASN A 708 -15.98 -26.59 18.18
CA ASN A 708 -16.66 -25.29 18.11
C ASN A 708 -15.94 -24.43 17.07
N THR A 709 -16.57 -24.24 15.90
CA THR A 709 -16.01 -23.52 14.75
C THR A 709 -16.07 -21.99 14.89
N ASN A 710 -16.54 -21.46 16.02
CA ASN A 710 -16.79 -20.02 16.23
C ASN A 710 -15.58 -19.22 16.74
N VAL A 711 -14.34 -19.71 16.59
CA VAL A 711 -13.12 -19.02 17.06
C VAL A 711 -12.44 -18.24 15.94
N ASP A 712 -12.07 -18.90 14.83
CA ASP A 712 -11.57 -18.28 13.60
C ASP A 712 -12.72 -18.15 12.60
N THR A 713 -13.48 -17.06 12.73
CA THR A 713 -14.65 -16.76 11.89
C THR A 713 -14.34 -15.60 10.96
N LEU A 714 -14.84 -15.70 9.73
CA LEU A 714 -14.78 -14.64 8.74
C LEU A 714 -15.86 -13.57 9.04
N PRO A 715 -15.72 -12.36 8.48
CA PRO A 715 -16.74 -11.31 8.61
C PRO A 715 -18.10 -11.78 8.08
N GLU A 716 -19.17 -11.24 8.66
CA GLU A 716 -20.56 -11.59 8.29
C GLU A 716 -20.87 -11.27 6.83
N GLN A 717 -20.19 -10.26 6.28
CA GLN A 717 -20.23 -9.85 4.88
C GLN A 717 -19.88 -11.01 3.92
N VAL A 718 -18.99 -11.93 4.32
CA VAL A 718 -18.66 -13.11 3.50
C VAL A 718 -19.88 -14.03 3.34
N MET A 719 -20.72 -14.15 4.37
CA MET A 719 -21.97 -14.91 4.28
C MET A 719 -23.03 -14.19 3.45
N GLN A 720 -23.03 -12.86 3.45
CA GLN A 720 -23.88 -12.05 2.57
C GLN A 720 -23.50 -12.27 1.10
N ARG A 721 -22.20 -12.37 0.77
CA ARG A 721 -21.71 -12.72 -0.58
C ARG A 721 -22.16 -14.12 -1.01
N VAL A 722 -22.08 -15.12 -0.13
CA VAL A 722 -22.65 -16.45 -0.39
C VAL A 722 -24.13 -16.35 -0.77
N CYS A 723 -24.92 -15.54 -0.03
CA CYS A 723 -26.33 -15.36 -0.31
C CYS A 723 -26.59 -14.67 -1.66
N ALA A 724 -25.76 -13.71 -2.06
CA ALA A 724 -25.85 -13.04 -3.36
C ALA A 724 -25.59 -14.01 -4.50
N LEU A 725 -24.48 -14.76 -4.44
CA LEU A 725 -24.11 -15.79 -5.43
C LEU A 725 -25.18 -16.88 -5.58
N MET A 726 -25.78 -17.30 -4.47
CA MET A 726 -26.90 -18.26 -4.51
C MET A 726 -28.10 -17.72 -5.30
N ARG A 727 -28.42 -16.42 -5.17
CA ARG A 727 -29.51 -15.80 -5.94
C ARG A 727 -29.17 -15.70 -7.42
N GLU A 728 -27.94 -15.29 -7.73
CA GLU A 728 -27.42 -15.18 -9.10
C GLU A 728 -27.47 -16.54 -9.83
N GLN A 729 -27.10 -17.62 -9.13
CA GLN A 729 -27.13 -18.98 -9.69
C GLN A 729 -28.51 -19.68 -9.57
N GLY A 730 -29.55 -18.99 -9.09
CA GLY A 730 -30.90 -19.54 -8.95
C GLY A 730 -31.01 -20.67 -7.90
N ILE A 731 -30.07 -20.77 -6.97
CA ILE A 731 -30.04 -21.82 -5.94
C ILE A 731 -30.86 -21.38 -4.72
N ALA A 732 -32.04 -21.99 -4.55
CA ALA A 732 -32.86 -21.76 -3.36
C ALA A 732 -32.17 -22.28 -2.07
N ARG A 733 -32.50 -21.65 -0.93
CA ARG A 733 -31.90 -21.96 0.38
C ARG A 733 -32.16 -23.40 0.84
N THR A 734 -33.35 -23.92 0.61
CA THR A 734 -33.72 -25.29 1.03
C THR A 734 -32.92 -26.37 0.28
N PRO A 735 -32.83 -26.35 -1.07
CA PRO A 735 -31.90 -27.22 -1.81
C PRO A 735 -30.44 -27.11 -1.37
N MET A 736 -29.96 -25.89 -1.09
CA MET A 736 -28.59 -25.68 -0.63
C MET A 736 -28.35 -26.26 0.77
N ALA A 737 -29.29 -26.08 1.70
CA ALA A 737 -29.25 -26.69 3.02
C ALA A 737 -29.21 -28.22 2.91
N ALA A 738 -30.07 -28.79 2.06
CA ALA A 738 -30.15 -30.23 1.83
C ALA A 738 -28.85 -30.81 1.22
N ARG A 739 -28.24 -30.12 0.24
CA ARG A 739 -26.93 -30.50 -0.34
C ARG A 739 -25.80 -30.57 0.70
N ARG A 740 -25.94 -29.83 1.80
CA ARG A 740 -24.98 -29.79 2.91
C ARG A 740 -25.42 -30.64 4.12
N GLY A 741 -26.57 -31.32 4.04
CA GLY A 741 -27.10 -32.18 5.10
C GLY A 741 -27.81 -31.44 6.24
N TYR A 742 -28.27 -30.20 6.02
CA TYR A 742 -28.96 -29.37 7.02
C TYR A 742 -30.41 -29.04 6.61
N LYS A 743 -31.27 -28.76 7.60
CA LYS A 743 -32.67 -28.35 7.35
C LYS A 743 -32.82 -26.88 6.97
N ASN A 744 -31.89 -26.02 7.38
CA ASN A 744 -31.92 -24.59 7.07
C ASN A 744 -30.50 -24.01 7.08
N ILE A 745 -30.32 -22.80 6.52
CA ILE A 745 -29.07 -22.04 6.53
C ILE A 745 -29.24 -20.87 7.50
N ASN A 746 -28.38 -20.77 8.50
CA ASN A 746 -28.27 -19.58 9.34
C ASN A 746 -27.29 -18.59 8.68
N ILE A 747 -27.75 -17.37 8.43
CA ILE A 747 -27.02 -16.34 7.68
C ILE A 747 -26.61 -15.13 8.53
N ASP A 748 -27.15 -15.03 9.75
CA ASP A 748 -27.01 -13.84 10.61
C ASP A 748 -25.81 -13.95 11.57
N HIS A 749 -24.81 -14.76 11.22
CA HIS A 749 -23.67 -15.05 12.09
C HIS A 749 -22.37 -15.16 11.27
N ALA A 750 -21.28 -14.68 11.87
CA ALA A 750 -19.94 -14.78 11.31
C ALA A 750 -19.58 -16.24 10.96
N PRO A 751 -19.36 -16.56 9.67
CA PRO A 751 -19.19 -17.94 9.23
C PRO A 751 -17.78 -18.44 9.52
N SER A 752 -17.65 -19.72 9.86
CA SER A 752 -16.32 -20.35 9.93
C SER A 752 -15.68 -20.50 8.56
N ARG A 753 -14.34 -20.51 8.49
CA ARG A 753 -13.62 -20.76 7.22
C ARG A 753 -14.03 -22.08 6.55
N LYS A 754 -14.20 -23.15 7.34
CA LYS A 754 -14.67 -24.46 6.85
C LYS A 754 -16.04 -24.36 6.17
N LEU A 755 -16.96 -23.62 6.79
CA LEU A 755 -18.30 -23.37 6.26
C LEU A 755 -18.24 -22.66 4.91
N ILE A 756 -17.41 -21.61 4.79
CA ILE A 756 -17.25 -20.87 3.54
C ILE A 756 -16.54 -21.71 2.48
N ALA A 757 -15.57 -22.54 2.83
CA ALA A 757 -14.90 -23.43 1.88
C ALA A 757 -15.88 -24.44 1.25
N GLU A 758 -16.83 -24.98 2.03
CA GLU A 758 -17.90 -25.82 1.49
C GLU A 758 -18.80 -25.04 0.51
N TYR A 759 -19.15 -23.79 0.83
CA TYR A 759 -19.91 -22.93 -0.09
C TYR A 759 -19.12 -22.58 -1.36
N ALA A 760 -17.84 -22.24 -1.22
CA ALA A 760 -16.95 -21.92 -2.33
C ALA A 760 -16.85 -23.11 -3.30
N ALA A 761 -16.75 -24.34 -2.79
CA ALA A 761 -16.71 -25.55 -3.61
C ALA A 761 -18.02 -25.79 -4.38
N ILE A 762 -19.18 -25.52 -3.77
CA ILE A 762 -20.49 -25.70 -4.41
C ILE A 762 -20.76 -24.59 -5.43
N LEU A 763 -20.48 -23.34 -5.07
CA LEU A 763 -20.74 -22.15 -5.90
C LEU A 763 -19.65 -21.90 -6.95
N LYS A 764 -18.51 -22.58 -6.84
CA LYS A 764 -17.31 -22.44 -7.69
C LYS A 764 -16.80 -20.99 -7.78
N ASP A 765 -16.85 -20.30 -6.66
CA ASP A 765 -16.47 -18.89 -6.56
C ASP A 765 -15.03 -18.74 -6.03
N ARG A 766 -14.21 -18.00 -6.78
CA ARG A 766 -12.79 -17.80 -6.46
C ARG A 766 -12.59 -16.85 -5.27
N ASP A 767 -13.46 -15.86 -5.09
CA ASP A 767 -13.34 -14.87 -4.01
C ASP A 767 -13.62 -15.51 -2.65
N LEU A 768 -14.65 -16.36 -2.57
CA LEU A 768 -14.94 -17.15 -1.37
C LEU A 768 -13.80 -18.13 -1.04
N GLN A 769 -13.17 -18.71 -2.07
CA GLN A 769 -12.00 -19.57 -1.87
C GLN A 769 -10.81 -18.77 -1.32
N GLN A 770 -10.50 -17.62 -1.91
CA GLN A 770 -9.45 -16.71 -1.45
C GLN A 770 -9.70 -16.21 -0.02
N ALA A 771 -10.95 -15.88 0.33
CA ALA A 771 -11.31 -15.49 1.70
C ALA A 771 -10.99 -16.60 2.72
N CYS A 772 -11.12 -17.88 2.34
CA CYS A 772 -10.74 -19.02 3.17
C CYS A 772 -9.23 -19.20 3.31
N GLU A 773 -8.47 -18.90 2.24
CA GLU A 773 -7.02 -19.04 2.16
C GLU A 773 -6.25 -17.86 2.79
N SER A 774 -6.91 -16.74 3.04
CA SER A 774 -6.32 -15.56 3.68
C SER A 774 -5.58 -15.85 5.00
N ASP A 775 -4.47 -15.15 5.20
CA ASP A 775 -3.64 -15.21 6.41
C ASP A 775 -4.18 -14.37 7.57
N LEU A 776 -5.37 -13.79 7.43
CA LEU A 776 -5.93 -12.87 8.41
C LEU A 776 -6.79 -13.58 9.46
N PHE A 777 -6.82 -13.04 10.67
CA PHE A 777 -7.72 -13.40 11.75
C PHE A 777 -8.57 -12.17 12.08
N TRP A 778 -9.88 -12.34 12.17
CA TRP A 778 -10.81 -11.21 12.39
C TRP A 778 -11.16 -11.09 13.87
N ASP A 779 -10.48 -10.19 14.56
CA ASP A 779 -10.67 -9.97 15.99
C ASP A 779 -11.67 -8.85 16.26
N ARG A 780 -12.44 -8.99 17.34
CA ARG A 780 -13.54 -8.08 17.67
C ARG A 780 -13.04 -6.90 18.48
N VAL A 781 -13.43 -5.68 18.11
CA VAL A 781 -13.27 -4.48 18.93
C VAL A 781 -14.16 -4.58 20.17
N VAL A 782 -13.56 -4.53 21.36
CA VAL A 782 -14.27 -4.64 22.64
C VAL A 782 -14.37 -3.31 23.39
N ALA A 783 -13.47 -2.37 23.11
CA ALA A 783 -13.53 -1.01 23.64
C ALA A 783 -12.77 -0.05 22.73
N ILE A 784 -13.25 1.19 22.69
CA ILE A 784 -12.59 2.34 22.08
C ILE A 784 -12.63 3.43 23.13
N GLU A 785 -11.46 3.89 23.58
CA GLU A 785 -11.30 4.82 24.70
C GLU A 785 -10.47 6.02 24.25
N GLU A 786 -10.83 7.23 24.65
CA GLU A 786 -9.94 8.39 24.47
C GLU A 786 -8.67 8.19 25.30
N ALA A 787 -7.51 8.42 24.69
CA ALA A 787 -6.20 8.18 25.28
C ALA A 787 -5.32 9.44 25.37
N GLY A 788 -5.95 10.62 25.38
CA GLY A 788 -5.27 11.92 25.50
C GLY A 788 -4.43 12.27 24.27
N GLU A 789 -3.37 13.07 24.47
CA GLU A 789 -2.44 13.44 23.41
C GLU A 789 -1.05 12.81 23.60
N ASP A 790 -0.52 12.21 22.54
CA ASP A 790 0.78 11.55 22.52
C ASP A 790 1.57 11.91 21.26
N ASP A 791 2.88 11.68 21.26
CA ASP A 791 3.70 11.79 20.05
C ASP A 791 3.33 10.67 19.08
N VAL A 792 2.94 11.08 17.87
CA VAL A 792 2.49 10.19 16.81
C VAL A 792 3.50 10.11 15.68
N TYR A 793 3.57 8.93 15.09
CA TYR A 793 4.54 8.48 14.12
C TYR A 793 3.83 7.79 12.99
N ASP A 794 4.55 7.66 11.90
CA ASP A 794 4.03 7.10 10.67
C ASP A 794 5.14 6.44 9.85
N LEU A 795 4.73 5.49 9.02
CA LEU A 795 5.60 4.78 8.08
C LEU A 795 4.85 4.47 6.78
N THR A 796 5.57 4.53 5.67
CA THR A 796 5.02 4.25 4.33
C THR A 796 5.65 3.01 3.73
N VAL A 797 4.79 2.11 3.23
CA VAL A 797 5.16 0.91 2.49
C VAL A 797 4.60 0.99 1.05
N PRO A 798 5.35 1.51 0.06
CA PRO A 798 4.77 1.93 -1.22
C PRO A 798 4.10 0.84 -2.05
N ALA A 799 4.56 -0.41 -1.93
CA ALA A 799 4.05 -1.50 -2.76
C ALA A 799 2.71 -2.04 -2.24
N GLU A 800 2.62 -2.37 -0.95
CA GLU A 800 1.45 -3.05 -0.38
C GLU A 800 0.44 -2.10 0.29
N GLY A 801 0.81 -0.85 0.59
CA GLY A 801 -0.12 0.07 1.23
C GLY A 801 -0.39 -0.20 2.72
N SER A 802 0.28 -1.19 3.33
CA SER A 802 0.00 -1.63 4.70
C SER A 802 1.23 -2.19 5.42
N TRP A 803 1.12 -2.35 6.74
CA TRP A 803 2.13 -2.96 7.60
C TRP A 803 1.50 -3.57 8.87
N LEU A 804 2.22 -4.48 9.54
CA LEU A 804 1.75 -5.14 10.77
C LEU A 804 2.20 -4.40 12.04
N ALA A 805 1.22 -3.87 12.79
CA ALA A 805 1.35 -3.25 14.10
C ALA A 805 1.05 -4.26 15.23
N ASP A 806 2.08 -4.94 15.74
CA ASP A 806 1.97 -6.09 16.66
C ASP A 806 0.96 -7.16 16.19
N GLY A 807 0.95 -7.36 14.87
CA GLY A 807 0.05 -8.27 14.17
C GLY A 807 -1.30 -7.67 13.77
N ILE A 808 -1.66 -6.45 14.18
CA ILE A 808 -2.83 -5.73 13.65
C ILE A 808 -2.48 -5.15 12.27
N VAL A 809 -3.36 -5.26 11.28
CA VAL A 809 -3.11 -4.73 9.93
C VAL A 809 -3.41 -3.23 9.90
N SER A 810 -2.35 -2.43 9.73
CA SER A 810 -2.37 -0.98 9.73
C SER A 810 -2.13 -0.42 8.33
N HIS A 811 -2.81 0.68 7.99
CA HIS A 811 -2.66 1.35 6.69
C HIS A 811 -1.43 2.29 6.65
N ASN A 812 -1.03 2.69 5.44
CA ASN A 812 0.01 3.68 5.14
C ASN A 812 -0.38 5.16 5.33
N SER A 813 0.63 5.96 5.68
CA SER A 813 0.82 7.41 5.53
C SER A 813 1.07 8.01 4.12
N GLY A 814 0.30 9.00 3.62
CA GLY A 814 0.89 10.20 2.96
C GLY A 814 1.31 10.21 1.47
N ALA A 815 0.71 9.45 0.55
CA ALA A 815 1.15 9.46 -0.87
C ALA A 815 1.01 10.82 -1.61
N ILE A 816 -0.08 11.57 -1.36
CA ILE A 816 -0.27 12.91 -1.95
C ILE A 816 0.94 13.81 -1.67
N GLU A 817 1.46 13.73 -0.43
CA GLU A 817 2.61 14.53 -0.05
C GLU A 817 3.85 14.19 -0.86
N GLN A 818 4.11 12.91 -1.15
CA GLN A 818 5.33 12.50 -1.83
C GLN A 818 5.36 12.99 -3.29
N ASP A 819 4.25 12.81 -4.00
CA ASP A 819 4.14 13.07 -5.43
C ASP A 819 4.03 14.56 -5.77
N ALA A 820 3.35 15.35 -4.94
CA ALA A 820 3.18 16.78 -5.18
C ALA A 820 4.52 17.54 -5.11
N ASP A 821 4.73 18.50 -6.01
CA ASP A 821 5.91 19.37 -6.00
C ASP A 821 5.67 20.63 -5.15
N LEU A 822 4.44 21.13 -5.18
CA LEU A 822 3.95 22.27 -4.40
C LEU A 822 2.68 21.86 -3.63
N ILE A 823 2.64 22.12 -2.32
CA ILE A 823 1.46 21.90 -1.48
C ILE A 823 1.14 23.20 -0.76
N MET A 824 -0.10 23.64 -0.91
CA MET A 824 -0.63 24.84 -0.29
C MET A 824 -1.87 24.52 0.53
N PHE A 825 -2.02 25.18 1.68
CA PHE A 825 -3.27 25.19 2.42
C PHE A 825 -3.96 26.54 2.35
N ILE A 826 -5.30 26.51 2.36
CA ILE A 826 -6.14 27.70 2.52
C ILE A 826 -6.78 27.65 3.91
N TYR A 827 -6.61 28.72 4.67
CA TYR A 827 -7.26 28.92 5.96
C TYR A 827 -7.96 30.27 6.02
N ARG A 828 -9.23 30.26 6.39
CA ARG A 828 -10.04 31.46 6.62
C ARG A 828 -10.65 31.38 8.01
N GLU A 829 -10.20 32.26 8.89
CA GLU A 829 -10.65 32.29 10.29
C GLU A 829 -12.16 32.53 10.40
N GLU A 830 -12.73 33.37 9.53
CA GLU A 830 -14.16 33.70 9.51
C GLU A 830 -15.10 32.50 9.26
N VAL A 831 -14.57 31.40 8.72
CA VAL A 831 -15.34 30.15 8.53
C VAL A 831 -15.59 29.47 9.89
N TYR A 832 -14.69 29.66 10.85
CA TYR A 832 -14.80 29.12 12.20
C TYR A 832 -15.35 30.14 13.20
N GLU A 833 -14.96 31.40 13.07
CA GLU A 833 -15.31 32.48 13.99
C GLU A 833 -15.98 33.62 13.22
N ARG A 834 -17.32 33.66 13.27
CA ARG A 834 -18.11 34.62 12.48
C ARG A 834 -17.87 36.08 12.83
N ASP A 835 -17.31 36.40 13.99
CA ASP A 835 -17.08 37.76 14.47
C ASP A 835 -15.58 38.14 14.52
N THR A 836 -14.72 37.40 13.82
CA THR A 836 -13.28 37.73 13.74
C THR A 836 -13.04 39.12 13.13
N PRO A 837 -12.03 39.88 13.62
CA PRO A 837 -11.54 41.09 12.95
C PRO A 837 -10.89 40.80 11.58
N ARG A 838 -10.56 39.54 11.26
CA ARG A 838 -9.93 39.11 10.01
C ARG A 838 -10.94 38.68 8.94
N LYS A 839 -12.15 39.25 8.93
CA LYS A 839 -13.18 38.98 7.91
C LYS A 839 -12.67 39.25 6.51
N GLY A 840 -12.97 38.35 5.59
CA GLY A 840 -12.49 38.42 4.21
C GLY A 840 -10.97 38.24 4.06
N ILE A 841 -10.22 37.81 5.09
CA ILE A 841 -8.80 37.50 4.96
C ILE A 841 -8.60 35.99 4.91
N ALA A 842 -7.84 35.52 3.91
CA ALA A 842 -7.41 34.14 3.81
C ALA A 842 -5.89 34.04 3.95
N ASP A 843 -5.45 33.15 4.84
CA ASP A 843 -4.06 32.72 4.91
C ASP A 843 -3.82 31.62 3.87
N ILE A 844 -2.86 31.84 2.98
CA ILE A 844 -2.34 30.86 2.04
C ILE A 844 -0.99 30.37 2.58
N ILE A 845 -0.90 29.08 2.87
CA ILE A 845 0.23 28.47 3.56
C ILE A 845 0.93 27.54 2.57
N ILE A 846 2.08 27.95 2.02
CA ILE A 846 2.93 27.08 1.21
C ILE A 846 3.69 26.14 2.16
N ALA A 847 3.18 24.92 2.30
CA ALA A 847 3.68 23.94 3.26
C ALA A 847 4.76 23.01 2.69
N LYS A 848 4.81 22.88 1.36
CA LYS A 848 5.87 22.16 0.63
C LYS A 848 6.12 22.86 -0.70
N GLN A 849 7.39 23.04 -1.05
CA GLN A 849 7.81 23.46 -2.39
C GLN A 849 9.17 22.83 -2.72
N ARG A 850 9.26 22.06 -3.81
CA ARG A 850 10.53 21.37 -4.19
C ARG A 850 11.61 22.32 -4.71
N ASN A 851 11.20 23.40 -5.38
CA ASN A 851 12.08 24.26 -6.17
C ASN A 851 12.13 25.72 -5.65
N GLY A 852 11.69 25.97 -4.42
CA GLY A 852 11.66 27.31 -3.84
C GLY A 852 11.24 27.32 -2.37
N PRO A 853 11.04 28.51 -1.77
CA PRO A 853 10.78 28.65 -0.34
C PRO A 853 9.38 28.19 0.06
N VAL A 854 9.24 27.77 1.31
CA VAL A 854 7.95 27.60 2.01
C VAL A 854 7.63 28.87 2.81
N GLY A 855 6.37 29.10 3.12
CA GLY A 855 5.95 30.26 3.91
C GLY A 855 4.48 30.63 3.73
N ASP A 856 4.05 31.68 4.41
CA ASP A 856 2.66 32.11 4.46
C ASP A 856 2.51 33.49 3.83
N PHE A 857 1.42 33.70 3.09
CA PHE A 857 0.98 35.03 2.64
C PHE A 857 -0.54 35.14 2.74
N ARG A 858 -1.06 36.35 2.55
CA ARG A 858 -2.49 36.66 2.74
C ARG A 858 -3.13 37.16 1.46
N LEU A 859 -4.37 36.72 1.24
CA LEU A 859 -5.25 37.20 0.18
C LEU A 859 -6.55 37.74 0.77
N THR A 860 -7.20 38.64 0.05
CA THR A 860 -8.56 39.10 0.36
C THR A 860 -9.56 38.17 -0.32
N PHE A 861 -10.50 37.60 0.43
CA PHE A 861 -11.61 36.81 -0.09
C PHE A 861 -12.91 37.64 -0.11
N LEU A 862 -13.39 37.93 -1.31
CA LEU A 862 -14.64 38.62 -1.58
C LEU A 862 -15.74 37.56 -1.82
N GLY A 863 -16.33 37.07 -0.73
CA GLY A 863 -17.32 36.00 -0.78
C GLY A 863 -18.57 36.31 -1.62
N GLU A 864 -18.98 37.58 -1.67
CA GLU A 864 -20.11 38.04 -2.49
C GLU A 864 -19.87 37.82 -3.99
N PHE A 865 -18.62 37.93 -4.45
CA PHE A 865 -18.23 37.81 -5.87
C PHE A 865 -17.54 36.49 -6.18
N THR A 866 -17.43 35.58 -5.20
CA THR A 866 -16.63 34.34 -5.32
C THR A 866 -15.24 34.61 -5.87
N LYS A 867 -14.50 35.54 -5.25
CA LYS A 867 -13.22 36.04 -5.79
C LYS A 867 -12.15 36.20 -4.71
N PHE A 868 -10.90 35.85 -5.05
CA PHE A 868 -9.72 36.27 -4.30
C PHE A 868 -9.04 37.48 -4.96
N GLU A 869 -8.49 38.38 -4.16
CA GLU A 869 -7.67 39.51 -4.61
C GLU A 869 -6.39 39.65 -3.76
N ASN A 870 -5.39 40.35 -4.30
CA ASN A 870 -4.17 40.69 -3.55
C ASN A 870 -4.53 41.55 -2.33
N LEU A 871 -4.00 41.19 -1.16
CA LEU A 871 -4.19 42.01 0.04
C LEU A 871 -3.39 43.31 -0.12
N VAL A 872 -4.07 44.46 -0.10
CA VAL A 872 -3.42 45.76 -0.06
C VAL A 872 -3.00 46.03 1.39
N ALA A 873 -1.70 46.13 1.65
CA ALA A 873 -1.23 46.58 2.96
C ALA A 873 -1.73 48.02 3.19
N GLU A 874 -2.42 48.27 4.30
CA GLU A 874 -2.71 49.63 4.74
C GLU A 874 -1.38 50.38 4.96
N ALA A 875 -0.98 51.17 3.98
CA ALA A 875 0.07 52.15 4.14
C ALA A 875 -0.53 53.36 4.86
N TYR A 876 -0.12 53.56 6.11
CA TYR A 876 -0.32 54.73 6.99
C TYR A 876 -1.71 54.98 7.61
N GLY A 877 -1.69 55.10 8.95
CA GLY A 877 -2.79 55.63 9.73
C GLY A 877 -2.56 55.57 11.25
N GLU A 878 -1.54 56.27 11.76
CA GLU A 878 -1.72 56.87 13.10
C GLU A 878 -2.95 57.78 13.01
N GLY A 879 -3.97 57.51 13.82
CA GLY A 879 -4.91 58.54 14.23
C GLY A 879 -6.39 58.31 13.92
N VAL A 880 -7.09 58.04 15.02
CA VAL A 880 -8.34 58.71 15.42
C VAL A 880 -9.67 58.19 14.82
N PHE A 881 -10.36 57.48 15.72
CA PHE A 881 -11.78 57.08 15.84
C PHE A 881 -12.34 55.94 14.99
#